data_AF-A0A2V8PAF8-F1
#
_entry.id   AF-A0A2V8PAF8-F1
#
_cell.length_a   1.000
_cell.length_b   1.000
_cell.length_c   1.000
_cell.angle_alpha   90.00
_cell.angle_beta   90.00
_cell.angle_gamma   90.00
#
_symmetry.space_group_name_H-M   'P 1'
#
loop_
_entity.id
_entity.type
_entity.pdbx_description
1 polymer ?
#
loop_
_entity_poly.entity_id
_entity_poly.type
_entity_poly.pdbx_seq_one_letter_code
_entity_poly.pdbx_strand_id
1 'polypeptide(L)'
;MAVNTQQVETQDALIEELREIVGEENVLSESAELLVYECDGLPQHKHPPRAVVFPNSTEETSEVLEVLSDEGVSFAPRGAGTGLSGGALAINRGVVIELARMRRLLRIDTENRLAVVQTGLVNAQLSRAVAPYGLYYAPDPSSQPACTIGGNIAENAGGIHCLKYGTTTDHVVGARVVLSDGSIVDLDVDSPGYDLLGVFVGSEGTFGIATEATVKLKPIPPAVRTLLADFTDVDDASRAVSAIIAAGMLPAALEMMDNAIIRAVEASVFAAGLPVDAQAVLLVELDGIDAGIDDEAEKAAAILKEHGARSVRSATDENERKKLWAARKGAFGAVGRLLPDVMIQDAVVPRSRLPEVLAETYRISARYNLQLANVFHAGDGNLHPLICFDLRRGDDLERVRQAGREIMETCVRAGGSITGEHGVGLDKSGYLPLIFSDDDMRAMLQVRAAFDPDGLCNPGKIIPTPRGCGEARAVATRSVSAPRAVATGFSRPGAAPMNQTLGGSSRGQSLLAHSGGDATRAVITASSRNSTAYRQSLSATRINDARIKRELSLLVGTEGVRRLSDSNSSVAFGNHLSAERTLEVAPASGEQASEVMQFAARENLAVVPAGGGTWLDVGNQTRADLVLTARRMKTIVRHEPADLVATAEAGVTLVDFQKHLAQTGQWLPIDPPDDGRATLGGVIASGLGGPQTLGFGLPRSFVIGLRAVLADGRQIKAGGNVVKNVAGYDLCKLYTGSLGTLGLITELTFKLRPLPEETRTVVACGPVGSLIVAGRRIATQFFPVAVEIVSERLASEMKIDAKRSEGALLIRFAGSSRGVISQTAQALKLLREDSNKRCETFAEDETLWGTLSAAPSQFSEHISWRVKLRPTDLVSFINETSELEQDDAS
;
A
#
# COMPACT_ATOMS: atom_id res chain seq x y z
N MET A 1 18.63 -44.89 45.89
CA MET A 1 17.30 -44.69 46.48
C MET A 1 16.47 -43.97 45.43
N ALA A 2 15.42 -44.63 44.94
CA ALA A 2 14.55 -44.10 43.91
C ALA A 2 13.72 -42.93 44.48
N VAL A 3 13.89 -41.75 43.90
CA VAL A 3 12.94 -40.64 44.09
C VAL A 3 11.82 -40.87 43.08
N ASN A 4 10.64 -41.06 43.63
CA ASN A 4 9.38 -41.28 42.94
C ASN A 4 8.96 -39.98 42.25
N THR A 5 9.29 -39.82 40.97
CA THR A 5 8.75 -38.74 40.12
C THR A 5 7.39 -39.21 39.59
N GLN A 6 6.37 -39.14 40.43
CA GLN A 6 5.01 -38.95 39.91
C GLN A 6 4.96 -37.53 39.37
N GLN A 7 5.28 -37.37 38.08
CA GLN A 7 4.87 -36.20 37.30
C GLN A 7 3.35 -36.22 37.27
N VAL A 8 2.74 -35.36 38.07
CA VAL A 8 1.37 -34.92 37.82
C VAL A 8 1.47 -34.08 36.55
N GLU A 9 1.12 -34.66 35.41
CA GLU A 9 0.79 -33.92 34.20
C GLU A 9 -0.43 -33.05 34.53
N THR A 10 -0.19 -31.82 34.99
CA THR A 10 -1.25 -30.82 35.01
C THR A 10 -1.54 -30.46 33.56
N GLN A 11 -2.63 -30.99 33.02
CA GLN A 11 -3.19 -30.55 31.73
C GLN A 11 -3.30 -29.03 31.74
N ASP A 12 -2.68 -28.38 30.77
CA ASP A 12 -2.73 -26.94 30.61
C ASP A 12 -4.14 -26.56 30.15
N ALA A 13 -4.94 -25.95 31.02
CA ALA A 13 -6.35 -25.65 30.78
C ALA A 13 -6.58 -24.83 29.49
N LEU A 14 -5.65 -23.91 29.17
CA LEU A 14 -5.70 -23.15 27.93
C LEU A 14 -5.57 -24.06 26.71
N ILE A 15 -4.70 -25.07 26.76
CA ILE A 15 -4.49 -26.00 25.63
C ILE A 15 -5.76 -26.83 25.40
N GLU A 16 -6.42 -27.28 26.47
CA GLU A 16 -7.69 -28.02 26.36
C GLU A 16 -8.79 -27.15 25.75
N GLU A 17 -8.92 -25.89 26.17
CA GLU A 17 -9.90 -24.96 25.59
C GLU A 17 -9.65 -24.69 24.11
N LEU A 18 -8.38 -24.51 23.72
CA LEU A 18 -8.00 -24.38 22.31
C LEU A 18 -8.35 -25.65 21.50
N ARG A 19 -8.19 -26.84 22.09
CA ARG A 19 -8.56 -28.12 21.47
C ARG A 19 -10.07 -28.28 21.31
N GLU A 20 -10.87 -27.74 22.22
CA GLU A 20 -12.34 -27.74 22.09
C GLU A 20 -12.79 -26.93 20.86
N ILE A 21 -12.07 -25.85 20.51
CA ILE A 21 -12.38 -25.01 19.35
C ILE A 21 -11.94 -25.67 18.04
N VAL A 22 -10.64 -25.98 17.90
CA VAL A 22 -10.08 -26.41 16.61
C VAL A 22 -9.97 -27.93 16.44
N GLY A 23 -10.23 -28.70 17.50
CA GLY A 23 -10.02 -30.14 17.56
C GLY A 23 -8.63 -30.55 18.05
N GLU A 24 -8.55 -31.70 18.71
CA GLU A 24 -7.35 -32.27 19.35
C GLU A 24 -6.13 -32.29 18.41
N GLU A 25 -6.32 -32.76 17.17
CA GLU A 25 -5.24 -32.93 16.20
C GLU A 25 -4.70 -31.61 15.61
N ASN A 26 -5.32 -30.48 15.98
CA ASN A 26 -5.04 -29.16 15.45
C ASN A 26 -4.43 -28.22 16.51
N VAL A 27 -3.97 -28.78 17.64
CA VAL A 27 -3.17 -28.09 18.65
C VAL A 27 -1.92 -28.89 18.96
N LEU A 28 -0.75 -28.31 18.70
CA LEU A 28 0.54 -28.87 19.09
C LEU A 28 1.01 -28.22 20.38
N SER A 29 1.41 -29.03 21.36
CA SER A 29 1.94 -28.57 22.66
C SER A 29 3.14 -29.37 23.15
N GLU A 30 3.46 -30.49 22.49
CA GLU A 30 4.58 -31.35 22.88
C GLU A 30 5.91 -30.74 22.45
N SER A 31 6.91 -30.77 23.34
CA SER A 31 8.19 -30.09 23.12
C SER A 31 8.90 -30.53 21.82
N ALA A 32 8.74 -31.80 21.42
CA ALA A 32 9.33 -32.32 20.19
C ALA A 32 8.63 -31.78 18.92
N GLU A 33 7.34 -31.49 18.99
CA GLU A 33 6.55 -30.93 17.90
C GLU A 33 6.78 -29.41 17.78
N LEU A 34 6.90 -28.72 18.92
CA LEU A 34 7.13 -27.28 18.96
C LEU A 34 8.51 -26.87 18.41
N LEU A 35 9.47 -27.81 18.35
CA LEU A 35 10.82 -27.56 17.86
C LEU A 35 10.85 -26.96 16.44
N VAL A 36 9.96 -27.41 15.54
CA VAL A 36 9.94 -26.92 14.15
C VAL A 36 9.31 -25.53 14.00
N TYR A 37 8.77 -24.97 15.09
CA TYR A 37 8.15 -23.65 15.17
C TYR A 37 8.97 -22.65 16.00
N GLU A 38 10.13 -23.06 16.54
CA GLU A 38 10.97 -22.18 17.36
C GLU A 38 11.61 -21.03 16.55
N CYS A 39 11.75 -21.19 15.23
CA CYS A 39 12.28 -20.18 14.33
C CYS A 39 11.47 -20.10 13.02
N ASP A 40 11.64 -19.02 12.26
CA ASP A 40 11.24 -18.88 10.87
C ASP A 40 12.47 -19.15 9.97
N GLY A 41 12.59 -18.49 8.82
CA GLY A 41 13.77 -18.58 7.97
C GLY A 41 15.04 -17.98 8.59
N LEU A 42 14.97 -17.47 9.82
CA LEU A 42 16.05 -16.81 10.54
C LEU A 42 16.53 -17.65 11.74
N PRO A 43 17.33 -18.72 11.53
CA PRO A 43 17.63 -19.73 12.55
C PRO A 43 18.44 -19.23 13.76
N GLN A 44 19.03 -18.02 13.68
CA GLN A 44 19.73 -17.38 14.79
C GLN A 44 18.80 -16.85 15.89
N HIS A 45 17.50 -16.73 15.63
CA HIS A 45 16.49 -16.36 16.63
C HIS A 45 15.59 -17.57 16.91
N LYS A 46 15.60 -18.04 18.16
CA LYS A 46 14.84 -19.23 18.59
C LYS A 46 13.98 -18.91 19.80
N HIS A 47 12.67 -19.05 19.62
CA HIS A 47 11.64 -18.79 20.62
C HIS A 47 10.61 -19.93 20.59
N PRO A 48 10.76 -20.96 21.43
CA PRO A 48 9.79 -22.04 21.48
C PRO A 48 8.43 -21.51 21.96
N PRO A 49 7.34 -21.72 21.19
CA PRO A 49 6.00 -21.28 21.60
C PRO A 49 5.47 -22.09 22.78
N ARG A 50 4.35 -21.66 23.37
CA ARG A 50 3.58 -22.48 24.33
C ARG A 50 2.77 -23.56 23.62
N ALA A 51 2.15 -23.20 22.51
CA ALA A 51 1.39 -24.08 21.63
C ALA A 51 1.37 -23.54 20.19
N VAL A 52 1.00 -24.40 19.23
CA VAL A 52 0.69 -24.02 17.85
C VAL A 52 -0.72 -24.47 17.54
N VAL A 53 -1.56 -23.55 17.06
CA VAL A 53 -2.98 -23.79 16.78
C VAL A 53 -3.24 -23.64 15.29
N PHE A 54 -4.00 -24.56 14.69
CA PHE A 54 -4.26 -24.62 13.25
C PHE A 54 -5.75 -24.44 12.92
N PRO A 55 -6.29 -23.21 12.98
CA PRO A 55 -7.67 -22.96 12.59
C PRO A 55 -7.92 -23.26 11.10
N ASN A 56 -9.16 -23.66 10.78
CA ASN A 56 -9.65 -23.97 9.44
C ASN A 56 -10.54 -22.87 8.83
N SER A 57 -11.01 -21.94 9.65
CA SER A 57 -11.95 -20.90 9.25
C SER A 57 -11.66 -19.57 9.95
N THR A 58 -12.33 -18.53 9.46
CA THR A 58 -12.26 -17.20 10.08
C THR A 58 -12.90 -17.23 11.47
N GLU A 59 -13.97 -18.01 11.63
CA GLU A 59 -14.71 -18.18 12.87
C GLU A 59 -13.89 -18.92 13.93
N GLU A 60 -13.22 -20.03 13.59
CA GLU A 60 -12.30 -20.72 14.51
C GLU A 60 -11.13 -19.80 14.92
N THR A 61 -10.62 -18.99 13.99
CA THR A 61 -9.57 -18.01 14.31
C THR A 61 -10.08 -16.96 15.31
N SER A 62 -11.31 -16.49 15.11
CA SER A 62 -11.99 -15.54 16.01
C SER A 62 -12.15 -16.10 17.43
N GLU A 63 -12.70 -17.31 17.56
CA GLU A 63 -12.88 -17.99 18.85
C GLU A 63 -11.54 -18.25 19.56
N VAL A 64 -10.51 -18.67 18.83
CA VAL A 64 -9.15 -18.86 19.39
C VAL A 64 -8.58 -17.54 19.93
N LEU A 65 -8.72 -16.43 19.18
CA LEU A 65 -8.18 -15.15 19.63
C LEU A 65 -8.98 -14.57 20.80
N GLU A 66 -10.29 -14.82 20.88
CA GLU A 66 -11.12 -14.45 22.04
C GLU A 66 -10.61 -15.12 23.32
N VAL A 67 -10.38 -16.44 23.30
CA VAL A 67 -9.81 -17.19 24.44
C VAL A 67 -8.42 -16.66 24.83
N LEU A 68 -7.55 -16.40 23.85
CA LEU A 68 -6.23 -15.85 24.12
C LEU A 68 -6.29 -14.43 24.69
N SER A 69 -7.26 -13.63 24.26
CA SER A 69 -7.53 -12.30 24.80
C SER A 69 -7.97 -12.36 26.26
N ASP A 70 -8.95 -13.22 26.56
CA ASP A 70 -9.47 -13.41 27.92
C ASP A 70 -8.41 -13.88 28.91
N GLU A 71 -7.50 -14.76 28.47
CA GLU A 71 -6.38 -15.27 29.26
C GLU A 71 -5.15 -14.33 29.25
N GLY A 72 -5.19 -13.23 28.48
CA GLY A 72 -4.08 -12.29 28.34
C GLY A 72 -2.81 -12.91 27.75
N VAL A 73 -2.96 -13.91 26.88
CA VAL A 73 -1.87 -14.64 26.23
C VAL A 73 -1.61 -14.05 24.84
N SER A 74 -0.40 -13.54 24.63
CA SER A 74 0.00 -13.03 23.31
C SER A 74 0.12 -14.13 22.27
N PHE A 75 -0.08 -13.78 21.01
CA PHE A 75 0.05 -14.70 19.89
C PHE A 75 0.91 -14.14 18.76
N ALA A 76 1.40 -15.02 17.90
CA ALA A 76 2.08 -14.66 16.65
C ALA A 76 1.42 -15.40 15.47
N PRO A 77 0.87 -14.68 14.48
CA PRO A 77 0.38 -15.33 13.26
C PRO A 77 1.55 -15.87 12.45
N ARG A 78 1.33 -17.01 11.80
CA ARG A 78 2.32 -17.70 10.99
C ARG A 78 1.68 -18.29 9.73
N GLY A 79 2.29 -17.98 8.59
CA GLY A 79 2.07 -18.73 7.34
C GLY A 79 3.05 -19.90 7.24
N ALA A 80 3.72 -20.06 6.10
CA ALA A 80 4.71 -21.12 5.93
C ALA A 80 6.02 -20.96 6.74
N GLY A 81 6.20 -19.87 7.49
CA GLY A 81 7.42 -19.63 8.28
C GLY A 81 8.67 -19.31 7.45
N THR A 82 8.50 -18.79 6.23
CA THR A 82 9.60 -18.45 5.31
C THR A 82 10.18 -17.04 5.52
N GLY A 83 9.67 -16.27 6.49
CA GLY A 83 10.12 -14.91 6.79
C GLY A 83 11.57 -14.88 7.29
N LEU A 84 12.24 -13.74 7.11
CA LEU A 84 13.67 -13.54 7.39
C LEU A 84 13.93 -12.40 8.38
N SER A 85 12.93 -12.06 9.21
CA SER A 85 12.97 -10.96 10.18
C SER A 85 12.73 -11.41 11.63
N GLY A 86 12.34 -12.67 11.87
CA GLY A 86 11.82 -13.11 13.15
C GLY A 86 10.38 -12.64 13.41
N GLY A 87 9.67 -12.18 12.37
CA GLY A 87 8.28 -11.71 12.46
C GLY A 87 7.30 -12.79 12.88
N ALA A 88 7.53 -14.04 12.48
CA ALA A 88 6.61 -15.17 12.74
C ALA A 88 6.96 -15.97 14.03
N LEU A 89 7.57 -15.32 15.03
CA LEU A 89 8.04 -15.94 16.28
C LEU A 89 7.18 -15.54 17.48
N ALA A 90 6.68 -16.52 18.23
CA ALA A 90 5.99 -16.28 19.50
C ALA A 90 6.99 -16.01 20.63
N ILE A 91 7.20 -14.74 20.98
CA ILE A 91 8.05 -14.37 22.12
C ILE A 91 7.31 -14.65 23.45
N ASN A 92 8.07 -14.72 24.56
CA ASN A 92 7.51 -14.87 25.92
C ASN A 92 6.56 -16.07 26.11
N ARG A 93 6.78 -17.17 25.39
CA ARG A 93 5.89 -18.35 25.37
C ARG A 93 4.46 -18.01 24.95
N GLY A 94 4.29 -17.13 23.96
CA GLY A 94 3.01 -16.94 23.27
C GLY A 94 2.59 -18.16 22.45
N VAL A 95 1.41 -18.08 21.87
CA VAL A 95 0.84 -19.11 20.97
C VAL A 95 1.10 -18.74 19.51
N VAL A 96 1.46 -19.71 18.67
CA VAL A 96 1.52 -19.51 17.23
C VAL A 96 0.18 -19.87 16.60
N ILE A 97 -0.37 -18.98 15.78
CA ILE A 97 -1.60 -19.23 15.00
C ILE A 97 -1.19 -19.51 13.56
N GLU A 98 -1.32 -20.76 13.13
CA GLU A 98 -0.83 -21.24 11.84
C GLU A 98 -1.97 -21.37 10.82
N LEU A 99 -1.80 -20.74 9.64
CA LEU A 99 -2.88 -20.57 8.66
C LEU A 99 -2.89 -21.59 7.52
N ALA A 100 -1.96 -22.54 7.42
CA ALA A 100 -1.79 -23.43 6.27
C ALA A 100 -3.00 -24.31 5.97
N ARG A 101 -3.93 -24.50 6.91
CA ARG A 101 -5.18 -25.22 6.63
C ARG A 101 -6.22 -24.34 5.91
N MET A 102 -6.14 -23.02 6.07
CA MET A 102 -6.96 -22.02 5.36
C MET A 102 -6.39 -21.73 3.96
N ARG A 103 -6.46 -22.70 3.04
CA ARG A 103 -5.78 -22.65 1.72
C ARG A 103 -6.69 -22.73 0.51
N ARG A 104 -7.98 -22.40 0.66
CA ARG A 104 -8.95 -22.47 -0.44
C ARG A 104 -8.89 -21.21 -1.31
N LEU A 105 -8.99 -21.41 -2.62
CA LEU A 105 -9.37 -20.36 -3.57
C LEU A 105 -10.90 -20.27 -3.57
N LEU A 106 -11.45 -19.17 -3.04
CA LEU A 106 -12.88 -19.02 -2.77
C LEU A 106 -13.65 -18.51 -4.00
N ARG A 107 -13.07 -17.59 -4.76
CA ARG A 107 -13.68 -17.03 -5.98
C ARG A 107 -12.62 -16.57 -6.98
N ILE A 108 -12.88 -16.76 -8.27
CA ILE A 108 -12.15 -16.13 -9.38
C ILE A 108 -13.14 -15.30 -10.18
N ASP A 109 -12.82 -14.03 -10.40
CA ASP A 109 -13.56 -13.10 -11.24
C ASP A 109 -12.64 -12.63 -12.38
N THR A 110 -12.71 -13.32 -13.52
CA THR A 110 -11.81 -13.09 -14.65
C THR A 110 -12.06 -11.76 -15.35
N GLU A 111 -13.30 -11.26 -15.32
CA GLU A 111 -13.68 -10.01 -15.97
C GLU A 111 -13.18 -8.80 -15.19
N ASN A 112 -13.37 -8.81 -13.88
CA ASN A 112 -12.85 -7.77 -13.00
C ASN A 112 -11.37 -7.97 -12.64
N ARG A 113 -10.79 -9.12 -13.03
CA ARG A 113 -9.42 -9.57 -12.72
C ARG A 113 -9.17 -9.57 -11.21
N LEU A 114 -10.06 -10.23 -10.47
CA LEU A 114 -9.97 -10.39 -9.03
C LEU A 114 -10.00 -11.87 -8.64
N ALA A 115 -9.39 -12.20 -7.50
CA ALA A 115 -9.58 -13.48 -6.84
C ALA A 115 -9.80 -13.26 -5.34
N VAL A 116 -10.64 -14.10 -4.72
CA VAL A 116 -10.81 -14.17 -3.27
C VAL A 116 -10.20 -15.47 -2.79
N VAL A 117 -9.27 -15.40 -1.84
CA VAL A 117 -8.48 -16.54 -1.35
C VAL A 117 -8.47 -16.56 0.17
N GLN A 118 -8.40 -17.74 0.77
CA GLN A 118 -7.92 -17.87 2.13
C GLN A 118 -6.40 -17.63 2.17
N THR A 119 -5.92 -17.01 3.24
CA THR A 119 -4.55 -16.47 3.31
C THR A 119 -3.47 -17.52 3.56
N GLY A 120 -3.82 -18.74 3.94
CA GLY A 120 -2.91 -19.90 3.96
C GLY A 120 -2.57 -20.46 2.57
N LEU A 121 -3.21 -19.97 1.50
CA LEU A 121 -2.89 -20.39 0.13
C LEU A 121 -1.44 -20.04 -0.22
N VAL A 122 -0.71 -20.99 -0.80
CA VAL A 122 0.66 -20.77 -1.29
C VAL A 122 0.63 -19.84 -2.50
N ASN A 123 1.47 -18.81 -2.51
CA ASN A 123 1.51 -17.77 -3.55
C ASN A 123 1.51 -18.36 -4.98
N ALA A 124 2.45 -19.26 -5.30
CA ALA A 124 2.56 -19.85 -6.63
C ALA A 124 1.37 -20.75 -7.02
N GLN A 125 0.53 -21.19 -6.08
CA GLN A 125 -0.70 -21.92 -6.41
C GLN A 125 -1.75 -21.00 -7.03
N LEU A 126 -1.83 -19.73 -6.62
CA LEU A 126 -2.78 -18.78 -7.16
C LEU A 126 -2.52 -18.54 -8.65
N SER A 127 -1.29 -18.18 -9.03
CA SER A 127 -0.92 -17.96 -10.44
C SER A 127 -1.14 -19.18 -11.31
N ARG A 128 -0.89 -20.41 -10.79
CA ARG A 128 -1.19 -21.65 -11.51
C ARG A 128 -2.69 -21.84 -11.73
N ALA A 129 -3.52 -21.49 -10.75
CA ALA A 129 -4.97 -21.65 -10.84
C ALA A 129 -5.61 -20.68 -11.84
N VAL A 130 -5.06 -19.47 -11.98
CA VAL A 130 -5.63 -18.43 -12.87
C VAL A 130 -5.01 -18.39 -14.27
N ALA A 131 -3.87 -19.06 -14.49
CA ALA A 131 -3.18 -19.11 -15.78
C ALA A 131 -4.05 -19.56 -16.98
N PRO A 132 -4.99 -20.52 -16.85
CA PRO A 132 -5.89 -20.89 -17.95
C PRO A 132 -6.77 -19.75 -18.47
N TYR A 133 -6.95 -18.69 -17.68
CA TYR A 133 -7.69 -17.48 -18.06
C TYR A 133 -6.78 -16.37 -18.62
N GLY A 134 -5.49 -16.65 -18.85
CA GLY A 134 -4.52 -15.65 -19.30
C GLY A 134 -4.12 -14.65 -18.22
N LEU A 135 -4.32 -14.99 -16.94
CA LEU A 135 -4.07 -14.13 -15.79
C LEU A 135 -3.00 -14.71 -14.87
N TYR A 136 -2.38 -13.86 -14.04
CA TYR A 136 -1.48 -14.27 -12.96
C TYR A 136 -1.55 -13.31 -11.76
N TYR A 137 -1.09 -13.74 -10.59
CA TYR A 137 -0.87 -12.88 -9.44
C TYR A 137 0.57 -12.37 -9.46
N ALA A 138 0.76 -11.05 -9.42
CA ALA A 138 2.03 -10.42 -9.77
C ALA A 138 3.12 -10.45 -8.68
N PRO A 139 2.82 -10.29 -7.38
CA PRO A 139 3.83 -10.44 -6.34
C PRO A 139 4.48 -11.83 -6.38
N ASP A 140 5.78 -11.86 -6.64
CA ASP A 140 6.54 -13.07 -6.97
C ASP A 140 7.81 -13.23 -6.09
N PRO A 141 7.69 -13.21 -4.75
CA PRO A 141 8.84 -13.34 -3.87
C PRO A 141 9.63 -14.61 -4.18
N SER A 142 10.94 -14.63 -3.93
CA SER A 142 11.78 -15.81 -4.23
C SER A 142 11.27 -17.08 -3.53
N SER A 143 10.60 -16.93 -2.39
CA SER A 143 9.93 -18.00 -1.63
C SER A 143 8.54 -18.39 -2.15
N GLN A 144 8.05 -17.84 -3.27
CA GLN A 144 6.69 -18.09 -3.81
C GLN A 144 6.27 -19.56 -3.94
N PRO A 145 7.18 -20.57 -4.12
CA PRO A 145 6.78 -21.97 -4.11
C PRO A 145 6.30 -22.45 -2.73
N ALA A 146 6.57 -21.70 -1.66
CA ALA A 146 6.29 -22.08 -0.28
C ALA A 146 5.54 -20.99 0.52
N CYS A 147 5.87 -19.71 0.36
CA CYS A 147 5.24 -18.64 1.14
C CYS A 147 3.74 -18.52 0.84
N THR A 148 2.97 -18.12 1.85
CA THR A 148 1.51 -17.97 1.76
C THR A 148 1.11 -16.52 1.48
N ILE A 149 -0.11 -16.32 0.97
CA ILE A 149 -0.68 -14.99 0.72
C ILE A 149 -0.73 -14.16 2.01
N GLY A 150 -1.05 -14.76 3.16
CA GLY A 150 -1.07 -14.10 4.47
C GLY A 150 0.31 -13.60 4.89
N GLY A 151 1.36 -14.41 4.67
CA GLY A 151 2.74 -13.97 4.90
C GLY A 151 3.14 -12.82 3.95
N ASN A 152 2.69 -12.87 2.69
CA ASN A 152 2.93 -11.78 1.74
C ASN A 152 2.24 -10.47 2.17
N ILE A 153 1.03 -10.56 2.71
CA ILE A 153 0.32 -9.42 3.28
C ILE A 153 1.04 -8.87 4.51
N ALA A 154 1.42 -9.75 5.44
CA ALA A 154 2.08 -9.36 6.69
C ALA A 154 3.40 -8.63 6.44
N GLU A 155 4.20 -9.09 5.48
CA GLU A 155 5.52 -8.52 5.16
C GLU A 155 5.49 -7.45 4.06
N ASN A 156 4.31 -7.15 3.49
CA ASN A 156 4.17 -6.38 2.23
C ASN A 156 5.15 -6.89 1.15
N ALA A 157 5.18 -8.20 0.95
CA ALA A 157 6.21 -8.86 0.15
C ALA A 157 6.31 -8.26 -1.26
N GLY A 158 7.55 -8.07 -1.70
CA GLY A 158 7.89 -7.72 -3.08
C GLY A 158 8.20 -8.96 -3.91
N GLY A 159 9.18 -8.83 -4.79
CA GLY A 159 9.64 -9.91 -5.64
C GLY A 159 10.57 -9.36 -6.71
N ILE A 160 10.84 -10.18 -7.71
CA ILE A 160 11.71 -9.82 -8.83
C ILE A 160 11.03 -8.77 -9.71
N HIS A 161 9.70 -8.84 -9.85
CA HIS A 161 8.96 -7.98 -10.76
C HIS A 161 8.36 -6.72 -10.08
N CYS A 162 8.70 -6.46 -8.81
CA CYS A 162 8.12 -5.32 -8.09
C CYS A 162 8.57 -3.96 -8.64
N LEU A 163 9.70 -3.89 -9.35
CA LEU A 163 10.15 -2.68 -10.04
C LEU A 163 9.05 -2.10 -10.94
N LYS A 164 8.44 -2.95 -11.77
CA LYS A 164 7.37 -2.54 -12.70
C LYS A 164 5.99 -2.61 -12.06
N TYR A 165 5.71 -3.68 -11.32
CA TYR A 165 4.36 -4.03 -10.87
C TYR A 165 4.03 -3.71 -9.42
N GLY A 166 4.97 -3.21 -8.62
CA GLY A 166 4.75 -2.89 -7.21
C GLY A 166 4.78 -4.10 -6.28
N THR A 167 4.49 -3.87 -5.00
CA THR A 167 4.53 -4.91 -3.94
C THR A 167 3.12 -5.38 -3.58
N THR A 168 2.99 -6.29 -2.62
CA THR A 168 1.71 -6.87 -2.20
C THR A 168 0.62 -5.82 -1.94
N THR A 169 0.94 -4.66 -1.35
CA THR A 169 -0.04 -3.57 -1.13
C THR A 169 -0.70 -3.07 -2.41
N ASP A 170 -0.02 -3.11 -3.56
CA ASP A 170 -0.58 -2.67 -4.84
C ASP A 170 -1.60 -3.68 -5.43
N HIS A 171 -1.58 -4.92 -4.93
CA HIS A 171 -2.38 -6.04 -5.45
C HIS A 171 -3.43 -6.56 -4.48
N VAL A 172 -3.43 -6.17 -3.20
CA VAL A 172 -4.50 -6.50 -2.25
C VAL A 172 -5.51 -5.37 -2.22
N VAL A 173 -6.79 -5.68 -2.45
CA VAL A 173 -7.89 -4.70 -2.48
C VAL A 173 -8.93 -4.90 -1.41
N GLY A 174 -8.89 -6.05 -0.73
CA GLY A 174 -9.70 -6.32 0.44
C GLY A 174 -9.08 -7.42 1.29
N ALA A 175 -9.37 -7.42 2.59
CA ALA A 175 -8.99 -8.46 3.52
C ALA A 175 -10.07 -8.63 4.59
N ARG A 176 -10.35 -9.89 4.95
CA ARG A 176 -11.07 -10.20 6.18
C ARG A 176 -10.05 -10.46 7.27
N VAL A 177 -10.18 -9.75 8.38
CA VAL A 177 -9.20 -9.71 9.46
C VAL A 177 -9.87 -10.08 10.77
N VAL A 178 -9.21 -10.91 11.56
CA VAL A 178 -9.55 -11.15 12.98
C VAL A 178 -8.61 -10.32 13.84
N LEU A 179 -9.17 -9.43 14.66
CA LEU A 179 -8.43 -8.58 15.58
C LEU A 179 -8.06 -9.34 16.87
N SER A 180 -7.23 -8.71 17.70
CA SER A 180 -6.71 -9.32 18.93
C SER A 180 -7.77 -9.75 19.94
N ASP A 181 -8.95 -9.14 19.90
CA ASP A 181 -10.11 -9.45 20.75
C ASP A 181 -11.07 -10.49 20.13
N GLY A 182 -10.67 -11.11 19.01
CA GLY A 182 -11.50 -12.04 18.25
C GLY A 182 -12.48 -11.37 17.29
N SER A 183 -12.65 -10.04 17.30
CA SER A 183 -13.59 -9.38 16.39
C SER A 183 -13.19 -9.52 14.92
N ILE A 184 -14.17 -9.76 14.05
CA ILE A 184 -13.97 -9.92 12.60
C ILE A 184 -14.32 -8.60 11.91
N VAL A 185 -13.38 -8.08 11.12
CA VAL A 185 -13.55 -6.86 10.33
C VAL A 185 -13.20 -7.10 8.87
N ASP A 186 -13.95 -6.48 7.97
CA ASP A 186 -13.61 -6.43 6.54
C ASP A 186 -12.94 -5.08 6.24
N LEU A 187 -11.74 -5.13 5.67
CA LEU A 187 -10.97 -3.96 5.24
C LEU A 187 -10.92 -3.93 3.72
N ASP A 188 -11.15 -2.78 3.10
CA ASP A 188 -11.06 -2.64 1.65
C ASP A 188 -10.57 -1.25 1.22
N VAL A 189 -10.04 -1.15 0.00
CA VAL A 189 -9.43 0.08 -0.54
C VAL A 189 -10.44 1.10 -1.07
N ASP A 190 -11.68 0.67 -1.33
CA ASP A 190 -12.74 1.52 -1.88
C ASP A 190 -13.70 2.04 -0.79
N SER A 191 -13.56 1.56 0.45
CA SER A 191 -14.29 2.00 1.63
C SER A 191 -14.05 3.48 1.90
N PRO A 192 -15.12 4.27 2.15
CA PRO A 192 -14.95 5.68 2.46
C PRO A 192 -14.24 5.86 3.80
N GLY A 193 -13.25 6.75 3.83
CA GLY A 193 -12.48 7.07 5.03
C GLY A 193 -11.01 6.72 4.89
N TYR A 194 -10.40 6.25 5.97
CA TYR A 194 -8.99 5.92 6.01
C TYR A 194 -8.70 4.61 5.28
N ASP A 195 -7.56 4.56 4.60
CA ASP A 195 -7.05 3.35 3.98
C ASP A 195 -6.45 2.40 5.04
N LEU A 196 -7.34 1.79 5.82
CA LEU A 196 -7.00 0.85 6.88
C LEU A 196 -6.37 -0.43 6.33
N LEU A 197 -6.79 -0.86 5.14
CA LEU A 197 -6.17 -1.98 4.44
C LEU A 197 -4.69 -1.67 4.13
N GLY A 198 -4.41 -0.47 3.64
CA GLY A 198 -3.07 -0.02 3.29
C GLY A 198 -2.08 -0.04 4.43
N VAL A 199 -2.51 0.39 5.63
CA VAL A 199 -1.67 0.35 6.83
C VAL A 199 -1.60 -1.04 7.47
N PHE A 200 -2.59 -1.90 7.22
CA PHE A 200 -2.58 -3.30 7.67
C PHE A 200 -1.57 -4.17 6.90
N VAL A 201 -1.44 -3.96 5.59
CA VAL A 201 -0.41 -4.64 4.76
C VAL A 201 0.97 -4.15 5.18
N GLY A 202 1.87 -5.06 5.55
CA GLY A 202 3.18 -4.71 6.13
C GLY A 202 3.18 -4.55 7.66
N SER A 203 2.06 -4.84 8.34
CA SER A 203 1.98 -4.78 9.81
C SER A 203 2.69 -5.93 10.52
N GLU A 204 3.23 -6.91 9.80
CA GLU A 204 3.84 -8.15 10.30
C GLU A 204 2.96 -8.88 11.33
N GLY A 205 1.64 -8.80 11.16
CA GLY A 205 0.69 -9.43 12.07
C GLY A 205 0.64 -8.79 13.46
N THR A 206 0.99 -7.51 13.58
CA THR A 206 0.86 -6.74 14.84
C THR A 206 -0.50 -6.05 15.00
N PHE A 207 -1.35 -6.09 13.96
CA PHE A 207 -2.70 -5.49 13.95
C PHE A 207 -3.83 -6.52 13.97
N GLY A 208 -3.52 -7.80 13.79
CA GLY A 208 -4.49 -8.88 13.65
C GLY A 208 -4.04 -9.92 12.62
N ILE A 209 -4.96 -10.81 12.27
CA ILE A 209 -4.73 -11.92 11.35
C ILE A 209 -5.66 -11.79 10.15
N ALA A 210 -5.11 -11.57 8.95
CA ALA A 210 -5.90 -11.69 7.73
C ALA A 210 -6.17 -13.17 7.43
N THR A 211 -7.43 -13.57 7.38
CA THR A 211 -7.88 -14.95 7.11
C THR A 211 -8.32 -15.16 5.67
N GLU A 212 -8.84 -14.11 5.04
CA GLU A 212 -9.19 -14.05 3.62
C GLU A 212 -8.66 -12.77 2.97
N ALA A 213 -8.37 -12.82 1.67
CA ALA A 213 -7.91 -11.66 0.91
C ALA A 213 -8.56 -11.63 -0.48
N THR A 214 -8.95 -10.42 -0.92
CA THR A 214 -9.29 -10.14 -2.30
C THR A 214 -8.08 -9.51 -2.99
N VAL A 215 -7.60 -10.14 -4.06
CA VAL A 215 -6.39 -9.75 -4.78
C VAL A 215 -6.66 -9.44 -6.25
N LYS A 216 -5.91 -8.47 -6.80
CA LYS A 216 -5.87 -8.15 -8.23
C LYS A 216 -5.04 -9.18 -8.98
N LEU A 217 -5.53 -9.52 -10.17
CA LEU A 217 -4.84 -10.34 -11.16
C LEU A 217 -4.39 -9.46 -12.31
N LYS A 218 -3.25 -9.81 -12.91
CA LYS A 218 -2.70 -9.13 -14.08
C LYS A 218 -2.81 -10.05 -15.31
N PRO A 219 -3.06 -9.51 -16.51
CA PRO A 219 -2.91 -10.27 -17.75
C PRO A 219 -1.46 -10.71 -17.93
N ILE A 220 -1.25 -11.95 -18.36
CA ILE A 220 0.08 -12.44 -18.74
C ILE A 220 0.56 -11.62 -19.94
N PRO A 221 1.75 -10.99 -19.89
CA PRO A 221 2.29 -10.23 -21.02
C PRO A 221 2.45 -11.13 -22.25
N PRO A 222 2.06 -10.68 -23.46
CA PRO A 222 2.13 -11.50 -24.66
C PRO A 222 3.57 -11.72 -25.15
N ALA A 223 4.53 -10.86 -24.77
CA ALA A 223 5.93 -10.99 -25.12
C ALA A 223 6.84 -10.68 -23.94
N VAL A 224 7.97 -11.40 -23.89
CA VAL A 224 9.05 -11.24 -22.92
C VAL A 224 10.39 -11.35 -23.66
N ARG A 225 11.39 -10.56 -23.25
CA ARG A 225 12.79 -10.68 -23.66
C ARG A 225 13.67 -10.67 -22.43
N THR A 226 14.57 -11.64 -22.32
CA THR A 226 15.49 -11.78 -21.18
C THR A 226 16.93 -11.68 -21.67
N LEU A 227 17.67 -10.71 -21.14
CA LEU A 227 19.08 -10.49 -21.45
C LEU A 227 19.95 -10.91 -20.27
N LEU A 228 21.07 -11.55 -20.57
CA LEU A 228 22.16 -11.83 -19.64
C LEU A 228 23.40 -11.04 -20.10
N ALA A 229 23.88 -10.14 -19.24
CA ALA A 229 25.14 -9.43 -19.45
C ALA A 229 26.16 -9.80 -18.39
N ASP A 230 27.43 -9.92 -18.78
CA ASP A 230 28.53 -10.21 -17.86
C ASP A 230 29.58 -9.09 -17.84
N PHE A 231 30.13 -8.84 -16.66
CA PHE A 231 31.04 -7.74 -16.40
C PHE A 231 32.30 -8.22 -15.70
N THR A 232 33.41 -7.56 -15.98
CA THR A 232 34.70 -7.80 -15.30
C THR A 232 34.85 -6.99 -14.01
N ASP A 233 33.88 -6.12 -13.71
CA ASP A 233 33.86 -5.26 -12.53
C ASP A 233 32.42 -5.04 -12.04
N VAL A 234 32.21 -4.98 -10.72
CA VAL A 234 30.87 -4.82 -10.11
C VAL A 234 30.37 -3.37 -10.25
N ASP A 235 31.27 -2.39 -10.26
CA ASP A 235 30.86 -0.98 -10.37
C ASP A 235 30.36 -0.65 -11.78
N ASP A 236 30.96 -1.25 -12.81
CA ASP A 236 30.47 -1.15 -14.20
C ASP A 236 29.03 -1.69 -14.32
N ALA A 237 28.76 -2.86 -13.76
CA ALA A 237 27.42 -3.44 -13.73
C ALA A 237 26.44 -2.52 -12.98
N SER A 238 26.87 -1.92 -11.85
CA SER A 238 26.05 -1.01 -11.05
C SER A 238 25.75 0.30 -11.79
N ARG A 239 26.71 0.83 -12.56
CA ARG A 239 26.50 2.01 -13.43
C ARG A 239 25.52 1.70 -14.57
N ALA A 240 25.62 0.51 -15.18
CA ALA A 240 24.73 0.10 -16.25
C ALA A 240 23.25 0.04 -15.80
N VAL A 241 22.99 -0.39 -14.56
CA VAL A 241 21.65 -0.39 -13.96
C VAL A 241 21.04 1.02 -13.93
N SER A 242 21.81 2.00 -13.44
CA SER A 242 21.35 3.39 -13.39
C SER A 242 21.14 3.97 -14.79
N ALA A 243 21.99 3.61 -15.75
CA ALA A 243 21.90 4.08 -17.13
C ALA A 243 20.64 3.55 -17.86
N ILE A 244 20.26 2.29 -17.64
CA ILE A 244 19.02 1.73 -18.20
C ILE A 244 17.80 2.54 -17.73
N ILE A 245 17.71 2.81 -16.43
CA ILE A 245 16.59 3.59 -15.86
C ILE A 245 16.62 5.04 -16.36
N ALA A 246 17.79 5.67 -16.38
CA ALA A 246 17.97 7.04 -16.87
C ALA A 246 17.63 7.18 -18.37
N ALA A 247 17.74 6.12 -19.15
CA ALA A 247 17.33 6.08 -20.57
C ALA A 247 15.80 6.00 -20.77
N GLY A 248 15.02 6.15 -19.69
CA GLY A 248 13.56 6.09 -19.69
C GLY A 248 13.01 4.66 -19.75
N MET A 249 13.84 3.64 -19.53
CA MET A 249 13.41 2.26 -19.56
C MET A 249 13.00 1.80 -18.17
N LEU A 250 11.89 1.07 -18.08
CA LEU A 250 11.47 0.44 -16.84
C LEU A 250 11.29 -1.06 -17.07
N PRO A 251 12.38 -1.85 -16.95
CA PRO A 251 12.33 -3.30 -17.09
C PRO A 251 11.34 -3.92 -16.11
N ALA A 252 10.79 -5.08 -16.48
CA ALA A 252 10.01 -5.89 -15.57
C ALA A 252 10.88 -6.39 -14.40
N ALA A 253 12.14 -6.74 -14.70
CA ALA A 253 13.15 -7.09 -13.72
C ALA A 253 14.56 -6.65 -14.13
N LEU A 254 15.39 -6.33 -13.14
CA LEU A 254 16.79 -5.93 -13.33
C LEU A 254 17.61 -6.39 -12.13
N GLU A 255 18.21 -7.57 -12.26
CA GLU A 255 18.78 -8.34 -11.16
C GLU A 255 20.29 -8.51 -11.30
N MET A 256 21.03 -8.46 -10.19
CA MET A 256 22.49 -8.63 -10.18
C MET A 256 22.91 -9.82 -9.32
N MET A 257 23.96 -10.51 -9.77
CA MET A 257 24.70 -11.51 -8.97
C MET A 257 26.20 -11.27 -9.11
N ASP A 258 26.93 -11.28 -7.99
CA ASP A 258 28.40 -11.19 -7.99
C ASP A 258 29.09 -12.55 -8.22
N ASN A 259 30.42 -12.54 -8.35
CA ASN A 259 31.19 -13.75 -8.65
C ASN A 259 30.98 -14.89 -7.64
N ALA A 260 30.85 -14.56 -6.35
CA ALA A 260 30.64 -15.57 -5.32
C ALA A 260 29.31 -16.30 -5.53
N ILE A 261 28.24 -15.56 -5.83
CA ILE A 261 26.94 -16.15 -6.18
C ILE A 261 26.99 -16.91 -7.50
N ILE A 262 27.61 -16.36 -8.55
CA ILE A 262 27.74 -17.01 -9.86
C ILE A 262 28.37 -18.40 -9.69
N ARG A 263 29.49 -18.49 -8.97
CA ARG A 263 30.18 -19.75 -8.72
C ARG A 263 29.34 -20.73 -7.88
N ALA A 264 28.64 -20.22 -6.85
CA ALA A 264 27.78 -21.03 -6.01
C ALA A 264 26.62 -21.66 -6.81
N VAL A 265 25.96 -20.85 -7.65
CA VAL A 265 24.86 -21.27 -8.53
C VAL A 265 25.33 -22.30 -9.55
N GLU A 266 26.43 -22.05 -10.26
CA GLU A 266 26.97 -22.98 -11.27
C GLU A 266 27.47 -24.30 -10.67
N ALA A 267 27.86 -24.31 -9.39
CA ALA A 267 28.21 -25.53 -8.67
C ALA A 267 26.98 -26.32 -8.15
N SER A 268 25.77 -25.78 -8.30
CA SER A 268 24.52 -26.33 -7.74
C SER A 268 23.62 -26.97 -8.81
N VAL A 269 22.44 -27.44 -8.39
CA VAL A 269 21.40 -27.93 -9.31
C VAL A 269 20.77 -26.81 -10.16
N PHE A 270 21.09 -25.55 -9.85
CA PHE A 270 20.56 -24.37 -10.54
C PHE A 270 21.51 -23.83 -11.62
N ALA A 271 22.54 -24.58 -12.00
CA ALA A 271 23.48 -24.17 -13.05
C ALA A 271 22.74 -23.79 -14.34
N ALA A 272 23.07 -22.60 -14.87
CA ALA A 272 22.43 -22.02 -16.03
C ALA A 272 23.44 -21.60 -17.13
N GLY A 273 24.73 -21.91 -16.94
CA GLY A 273 25.78 -21.49 -17.87
C GLY A 273 26.18 -20.02 -17.68
N LEU A 274 26.14 -19.54 -16.43
CA LEU A 274 26.67 -18.23 -16.05
C LEU A 274 28.22 -18.24 -16.16
N PRO A 275 28.85 -17.18 -16.71
CA PRO A 275 30.31 -17.14 -16.84
C PRO A 275 31.01 -17.04 -15.46
N VAL A 276 31.65 -18.13 -15.01
CA VAL A 276 32.31 -18.19 -13.68
C VAL A 276 33.53 -17.28 -13.52
N ASP A 277 34.03 -16.71 -14.62
CA ASP A 277 35.12 -15.74 -14.66
C ASP A 277 34.64 -14.28 -14.59
N ALA A 278 33.33 -14.02 -14.72
CA ALA A 278 32.75 -12.69 -14.58
C ALA A 278 32.71 -12.25 -13.11
N GLN A 279 32.98 -10.96 -12.85
CA GLN A 279 32.87 -10.39 -11.50
C GLN A 279 31.42 -10.07 -11.12
N ALA A 280 30.58 -9.77 -12.10
CA ALA A 280 29.15 -9.61 -11.93
C ALA A 280 28.40 -10.05 -13.19
N VAL A 281 27.14 -10.45 -13.02
CA VAL A 281 26.18 -10.61 -14.11
C VAL A 281 24.92 -9.79 -13.83
N LEU A 282 24.32 -9.26 -14.91
CA LEU A 282 23.00 -8.65 -14.89
C LEU A 282 22.02 -9.50 -15.68
N LEU A 283 20.85 -9.76 -15.08
CA LEU A 283 19.68 -10.26 -15.77
C LEU A 283 18.68 -9.12 -15.96
N VAL A 284 18.33 -8.83 -17.20
CA VAL A 284 17.34 -7.81 -17.56
C VAL A 284 16.15 -8.51 -18.21
N GLU A 285 14.94 -8.30 -17.70
CA GLU A 285 13.71 -8.79 -18.34
C GLU A 285 12.81 -7.63 -18.72
N LEU A 286 12.46 -7.61 -20.00
CA LEU A 286 11.49 -6.71 -20.60
C LEU A 286 10.23 -7.51 -20.90
N ASP A 287 9.07 -6.98 -20.56
CA ASP A 287 7.79 -7.58 -20.88
C ASP A 287 6.77 -6.54 -21.39
N GLY A 288 5.80 -7.02 -22.17
CA GLY A 288 4.76 -6.16 -22.71
C GLY A 288 4.19 -6.68 -24.01
N ILE A 289 3.77 -5.74 -24.86
CA ILE A 289 3.29 -6.01 -26.21
C ILE A 289 4.48 -6.40 -27.09
N ASP A 290 4.28 -7.39 -27.97
CA ASP A 290 5.33 -7.87 -28.88
C ASP A 290 5.85 -6.77 -29.83
N ALA A 291 4.96 -5.88 -30.28
CA ALA A 291 5.32 -4.74 -31.11
C ALA A 291 6.24 -3.75 -30.37
N GLY A 292 7.52 -3.74 -30.71
CA GLY A 292 8.52 -2.79 -30.22
C GLY A 292 9.43 -3.30 -29.09
N ILE A 293 9.13 -4.47 -28.51
CA ILE A 293 9.93 -5.02 -27.39
C ILE A 293 11.35 -5.41 -27.81
N ASP A 294 11.55 -5.80 -29.08
CA ASP A 294 12.87 -6.10 -29.63
C ASP A 294 13.75 -4.83 -29.73
N ASP A 295 13.16 -3.69 -30.10
CA ASP A 295 13.89 -2.41 -30.14
C ASP A 295 14.31 -1.98 -28.73
N GLU A 296 13.44 -2.19 -27.73
CA GLU A 296 13.77 -1.96 -26.32
C GLU A 296 14.90 -2.89 -25.86
N ALA A 297 14.87 -4.18 -26.23
CA ALA A 297 15.92 -5.13 -25.89
C ALA A 297 17.28 -4.75 -26.52
N GLU A 298 17.27 -4.30 -27.78
CA GLU A 298 18.47 -3.79 -28.47
C GLU A 298 19.02 -2.53 -27.78
N LYS A 299 18.15 -1.60 -27.37
CA LYS A 299 18.53 -0.39 -26.62
C LYS A 299 19.16 -0.74 -25.27
N ALA A 300 18.56 -1.66 -24.51
CA ALA A 300 19.13 -2.16 -23.25
C ALA A 300 20.51 -2.81 -23.49
N ALA A 301 20.64 -3.65 -24.51
CA ALA A 301 21.90 -4.31 -24.85
C ALA A 301 22.99 -3.31 -25.25
N ALA A 302 22.64 -2.23 -25.95
CA ALA A 302 23.57 -1.16 -26.29
C ALA A 302 24.08 -0.43 -25.04
N ILE A 303 23.19 -0.05 -24.13
CA ILE A 303 23.54 0.59 -22.85
C ILE A 303 24.46 -0.31 -22.03
N LEU A 304 24.13 -1.60 -21.92
CA LEU A 304 24.95 -2.57 -21.18
C LEU A 304 26.39 -2.62 -21.73
N LYS A 305 26.57 -2.64 -23.05
CA LYS A 305 27.89 -2.64 -23.71
C LYS A 305 28.65 -1.33 -23.52
N GLU A 306 27.96 -0.19 -23.63
CA GLU A 306 28.54 1.13 -23.41
C GLU A 306 29.10 1.28 -21.98
N HIS A 307 28.45 0.63 -21.02
CA HIS A 307 28.83 0.62 -19.61
C HIS A 307 29.71 -0.57 -19.20
N GLY A 308 30.42 -1.20 -20.15
CA GLY A 308 31.49 -2.15 -19.84
C GLY A 308 31.10 -3.63 -19.81
N ALA A 309 29.89 -4.00 -20.26
CA ALA A 309 29.56 -5.43 -20.43
C ALA A 309 30.47 -6.09 -21.48
N ARG A 310 31.12 -7.19 -21.11
CA ARG A 310 31.99 -7.98 -21.98
C ARG A 310 31.17 -8.74 -23.03
N SER A 311 30.05 -9.30 -22.62
CA SER A 311 29.07 -9.90 -23.51
C SER A 311 27.65 -9.59 -23.05
N VAL A 312 26.72 -9.56 -24.01
CA VAL A 312 25.28 -9.47 -23.76
C VAL A 312 24.62 -10.52 -24.65
N ARG A 313 23.88 -11.45 -24.04
CA ARG A 313 23.18 -12.54 -24.70
C ARG A 313 21.68 -12.44 -24.42
N SER A 314 20.86 -12.65 -25.44
CA SER A 314 19.42 -12.82 -25.26
C SER A 314 19.10 -14.30 -25.08
N ALA A 315 18.15 -14.63 -24.22
CA ALA A 315 17.60 -15.98 -24.15
C ALA A 315 16.94 -16.34 -25.48
N THR A 316 17.32 -17.48 -26.04
CA THR A 316 16.87 -17.94 -27.36
C THR A 316 15.49 -18.58 -27.33
N ASP A 317 15.10 -19.13 -26.19
CA ASP A 317 13.79 -19.74 -25.96
C ASP A 317 13.35 -19.67 -24.49
N GLU A 318 12.11 -20.12 -24.24
CA GLU A 318 11.51 -20.13 -22.91
C GLU A 318 12.21 -21.08 -21.92
N ASN A 319 12.90 -22.12 -22.40
CA ASN A 319 13.64 -23.04 -21.52
C ASN A 319 14.94 -22.38 -21.02
N GLU A 320 15.68 -21.70 -21.89
CA GLU A 320 16.86 -20.92 -21.52
C GLU A 320 16.48 -19.81 -20.53
N ARG A 321 15.41 -19.06 -20.83
CA ARG A 321 14.85 -18.06 -19.91
C ARG A 321 14.53 -18.64 -18.54
N LYS A 322 13.78 -19.76 -18.48
CA LYS A 322 13.45 -20.43 -17.21
C LYS A 322 14.68 -20.87 -16.42
N LYS A 323 15.75 -21.33 -17.09
CA LYS A 323 17.00 -21.71 -16.44
C LYS A 323 17.71 -20.50 -15.83
N LEU A 324 17.81 -19.39 -16.55
CA LEU A 324 18.38 -18.14 -16.02
C LEU A 324 17.61 -17.66 -14.78
N TRP A 325 16.29 -17.72 -14.81
CA TRP A 325 15.47 -17.36 -13.65
C TRP A 325 15.56 -18.36 -12.50
N ALA A 326 15.69 -19.66 -12.78
CA ALA A 326 15.92 -20.67 -11.77
C ALA A 326 17.28 -20.48 -11.08
N ALA A 327 18.32 -20.09 -11.82
CA ALA A 327 19.62 -19.67 -11.27
C ALA A 327 19.47 -18.50 -10.29
N ARG A 328 18.80 -17.40 -10.71
CA ARG A 328 18.61 -16.22 -9.85
C ARG A 328 17.74 -16.50 -8.62
N LYS A 329 16.64 -17.25 -8.76
CA LYS A 329 15.75 -17.62 -7.63
C LYS A 329 16.39 -18.66 -6.70
N GLY A 330 17.21 -19.56 -7.24
CA GLY A 330 17.94 -20.59 -6.51
C GLY A 330 19.23 -20.11 -5.85
N ALA A 331 19.69 -18.89 -6.17
CA ALA A 331 20.95 -18.33 -5.67
C ALA A 331 21.08 -18.38 -4.15
N PHE A 332 20.01 -18.06 -3.42
CA PHE A 332 20.02 -18.10 -1.96
C PHE A 332 20.29 -19.52 -1.42
N GLY A 333 19.61 -20.53 -1.96
CA GLY A 333 19.87 -21.93 -1.60
C GLY A 333 21.25 -22.42 -2.02
N ALA A 334 21.82 -21.85 -3.09
CA ALA A 334 23.15 -22.20 -3.58
C ALA A 334 24.28 -21.69 -2.65
N VAL A 335 24.03 -20.65 -1.84
CA VAL A 335 25.02 -20.07 -0.91
C VAL A 335 25.52 -21.07 0.12
N GLY A 336 24.73 -22.10 0.46
CA GLY A 336 25.18 -23.21 1.30
C GLY A 336 26.36 -24.01 0.73
N ARG A 337 26.73 -23.80 -0.55
CA ARG A 337 27.96 -24.32 -1.16
C ARG A 337 29.21 -23.53 -0.80
N LEU A 338 29.05 -22.28 -0.35
CA LEU A 338 30.15 -21.42 0.12
C LEU A 338 30.47 -21.77 1.58
N LEU A 339 29.52 -21.55 2.48
CA LEU A 339 29.61 -21.81 3.92
C LEU A 339 28.23 -22.22 4.47
N PRO A 340 28.15 -22.96 5.59
CA PRO A 340 26.90 -23.49 6.11
C PRO A 340 25.96 -22.42 6.69
N ASP A 341 26.51 -21.35 7.26
CA ASP A 341 25.75 -20.31 7.94
C ASP A 341 25.82 -19.00 7.14
N VAL A 342 24.71 -18.28 7.09
CA VAL A 342 24.59 -17.00 6.38
C VAL A 342 23.77 -16.01 7.19
N MET A 343 24.27 -14.78 7.29
CA MET A 343 23.52 -13.63 7.77
C MET A 343 23.16 -12.79 6.55
N ILE A 344 21.87 -12.64 6.33
CA ILE A 344 21.32 -11.85 5.24
C ILE A 344 21.12 -10.44 5.76
N GLN A 345 21.73 -9.47 5.10
CA GLN A 345 21.28 -8.09 5.20
C GLN A 345 20.28 -7.86 4.06
N ASP A 346 19.19 -7.15 4.32
CA ASP A 346 18.24 -6.69 3.31
C ASP A 346 18.03 -5.20 3.56
N ALA A 347 18.57 -4.39 2.66
CA ALA A 347 18.60 -2.93 2.78
C ALA A 347 18.43 -2.30 1.40
N VAL A 348 17.74 -1.18 1.34
CA VAL A 348 17.47 -0.50 0.06
C VAL A 348 18.27 0.78 -0.01
N VAL A 349 18.89 1.06 -1.14
CA VAL A 349 19.62 2.31 -1.37
C VAL A 349 19.17 2.97 -2.66
N PRO A 350 19.34 4.30 -2.82
CA PRO A 350 19.19 4.93 -4.13
C PRO A 350 20.07 4.24 -5.17
N ARG A 351 19.54 3.99 -6.38
CA ARG A 351 20.28 3.33 -7.47
C ARG A 351 21.56 4.08 -7.80
N SER A 352 21.49 5.41 -7.79
CA SER A 352 22.62 6.32 -7.98
C SER A 352 23.77 6.09 -7.00
N ARG A 353 23.51 5.43 -5.86
CA ARG A 353 24.46 5.13 -4.78
C ARG A 353 24.93 3.68 -4.74
N LEU A 354 24.41 2.80 -5.61
CA LEU A 354 24.77 1.38 -5.64
C LEU A 354 26.30 1.14 -5.72
N PRO A 355 27.07 1.80 -6.61
CA PRO A 355 28.51 1.58 -6.70
C PRO A 355 29.24 1.92 -5.39
N GLU A 356 28.89 3.06 -4.78
CA GLU A 356 29.50 3.54 -3.53
C GLU A 356 29.25 2.55 -2.38
N VAL A 357 28.00 2.11 -2.23
CA VAL A 357 27.58 1.24 -1.12
C VAL A 357 28.14 -0.17 -1.28
N LEU A 358 28.13 -0.74 -2.49
CA LEU A 358 28.71 -2.06 -2.74
C LEU A 358 30.21 -2.07 -2.47
N ALA A 359 30.95 -1.08 -2.97
CA ALA A 359 32.38 -0.95 -2.73
C ALA A 359 32.69 -0.90 -1.22
N GLU A 360 31.91 -0.14 -0.45
CA GLU A 360 32.11 -0.06 1.00
C GLU A 360 31.72 -1.37 1.72
N THR A 361 30.67 -2.05 1.28
CA THR A 361 30.26 -3.35 1.82
C THR A 361 31.39 -4.38 1.66
N TYR A 362 32.07 -4.41 0.51
CA TYR A 362 33.24 -5.27 0.31
C TYR A 362 34.42 -4.88 1.21
N ARG A 363 34.68 -3.58 1.42
CA ARG A 363 35.73 -3.11 2.34
C ARG A 363 35.43 -3.49 3.79
N ILE A 364 34.18 -3.38 4.23
CA ILE A 364 33.72 -3.81 5.55
C ILE A 364 33.98 -5.32 5.69
N SER A 365 33.51 -6.14 4.75
CA SER A 365 33.72 -7.59 4.81
C SER A 365 35.21 -7.98 4.89
N ALA A 366 36.07 -7.31 4.10
CA ALA A 366 37.50 -7.52 4.13
C ALA A 366 38.13 -7.16 5.50
N ARG A 367 37.69 -6.04 6.10
CA ARG A 367 38.16 -5.59 7.42
C ARG A 367 37.83 -6.58 8.54
N TYR A 368 36.64 -7.17 8.50
CA TYR A 368 36.20 -8.19 9.46
C TYR A 368 36.69 -9.60 9.10
N ASN A 369 37.37 -9.79 7.96
CA ASN A 369 37.79 -11.09 7.43
C ASN A 369 36.60 -12.08 7.33
N LEU A 370 35.54 -11.62 6.67
CA LEU A 370 34.32 -12.38 6.39
C LEU A 370 34.17 -12.56 4.87
N GLN A 371 33.56 -13.67 4.47
CA GLN A 371 33.21 -13.90 3.08
C GLN A 371 31.84 -13.28 2.79
N LEU A 372 31.77 -12.47 1.73
CA LEU A 372 30.53 -11.84 1.27
C LEU A 372 30.13 -12.40 -0.09
N ALA A 373 28.83 -12.54 -0.30
CA ALA A 373 28.23 -12.78 -1.60
C ALA A 373 27.01 -11.85 -1.78
N ASN A 374 26.74 -11.38 -2.99
CA ASN A 374 25.66 -10.43 -3.26
C ASN A 374 24.76 -10.92 -4.39
N VAL A 375 23.45 -10.97 -4.12
CA VAL A 375 22.41 -11.29 -5.09
C VAL A 375 21.20 -10.42 -4.84
N PHE A 376 20.85 -9.51 -5.76
CA PHE A 376 19.96 -8.43 -5.36
C PHE A 376 19.18 -7.78 -6.51
N HIS A 377 18.13 -7.05 -6.14
CA HIS A 377 17.23 -6.37 -7.05
C HIS A 377 17.82 -5.00 -7.41
N ALA A 378 18.75 -5.00 -8.37
CA ALA A 378 19.47 -3.78 -8.72
C ALA A 378 18.55 -2.66 -9.25
N GLY A 379 17.47 -3.04 -9.93
CA GLY A 379 16.51 -2.08 -10.51
C GLY A 379 15.70 -1.27 -9.50
N ASP A 380 15.47 -1.75 -8.29
CA ASP A 380 14.81 -0.98 -7.23
C ASP A 380 15.76 -0.59 -6.08
N GLY A 381 17.06 -0.95 -6.21
CA GLY A 381 18.09 -0.63 -5.25
C GLY A 381 18.06 -1.50 -3.98
N ASN A 382 17.27 -2.57 -3.96
CA ASN A 382 17.23 -3.49 -2.82
C ASN A 382 18.42 -4.45 -2.85
N LEU A 383 19.35 -4.28 -1.92
CA LEU A 383 20.57 -5.05 -1.73
C LEU A 383 20.34 -6.24 -0.79
N HIS A 384 20.90 -7.41 -1.15
CA HIS A 384 21.01 -8.55 -0.24
C HIS A 384 22.47 -8.99 -0.02
N PRO A 385 23.25 -8.28 0.80
CA PRO A 385 24.57 -8.73 1.23
C PRO A 385 24.46 -9.99 2.09
N LEU A 386 25.07 -11.08 1.63
CA LEU A 386 25.09 -12.37 2.31
C LEU A 386 26.44 -12.58 2.99
N ILE A 387 26.47 -12.35 4.30
CA ILE A 387 27.67 -12.54 5.12
C ILE A 387 27.75 -14.03 5.49
N CYS A 388 28.70 -14.73 4.90
CA CYS A 388 28.87 -16.18 5.03
C CYS A 388 29.85 -16.52 6.17
N PHE A 389 29.50 -17.47 7.04
CA PHE A 389 30.30 -17.89 8.20
C PHE A 389 30.07 -19.38 8.56
N ASP A 390 30.84 -19.92 9.51
CA ASP A 390 30.69 -21.29 10.03
C ASP A 390 30.82 -21.33 11.57
N LEU A 391 29.68 -21.41 12.27
CA LEU A 391 29.64 -21.47 13.74
C LEU A 391 30.36 -22.70 14.29
N ARG A 392 30.45 -23.78 13.52
CA ARG A 392 31.11 -25.03 13.96
C ARG A 392 32.62 -24.86 14.00
N ARG A 393 33.16 -23.84 13.33
CA ARG A 393 34.60 -23.53 13.27
C ARG A 393 35.01 -22.43 14.24
N GLY A 394 34.10 -22.02 15.12
CA GLY A 394 34.36 -21.01 16.14
C GLY A 394 34.34 -19.58 15.61
N ASP A 395 33.66 -19.32 14.49
CA ASP A 395 33.42 -17.96 14.03
C ASP A 395 32.69 -17.14 15.10
N ASP A 396 33.18 -15.94 15.34
CA ASP A 396 32.59 -15.01 16.29
C ASP A 396 31.32 -14.38 15.68
N LEU A 397 30.15 -14.82 16.15
CA LEU A 397 28.86 -14.30 15.75
C LEU A 397 28.72 -12.80 16.04
N GLU A 398 29.39 -12.29 17.07
CA GLU A 398 29.37 -10.87 17.40
C GLU A 398 30.11 -10.05 16.33
N ARG A 399 31.26 -10.55 15.85
CA ARG A 399 31.98 -9.98 14.71
C ARG A 399 31.12 -9.94 13.44
N VAL A 400 30.35 -10.99 13.15
CA VAL A 400 29.41 -11.05 12.02
C VAL A 400 28.30 -10.00 12.17
N ARG A 401 27.71 -9.89 13.37
CA ARG A 401 26.69 -8.87 13.68
C ARG A 401 27.21 -7.44 13.55
N GLN A 402 28.44 -7.19 13.98
CA GLN A 402 29.08 -5.87 13.85
C GLN A 402 29.30 -5.49 12.38
N ALA A 403 29.79 -6.41 11.56
CA ALA A 403 29.90 -6.19 10.12
C ALA A 403 28.53 -5.91 9.48
N GLY A 404 27.51 -6.69 9.83
CA GLY A 404 26.13 -6.48 9.37
C GLY A 404 25.58 -5.11 9.76
N ARG A 405 25.82 -4.68 11.01
CA ARG A 405 25.44 -3.34 11.49
C ARG A 405 26.13 -2.22 10.72
N GLU A 406 27.43 -2.33 10.48
CA GLU A 406 28.19 -1.31 9.74
C GLU A 406 27.72 -1.20 8.28
N ILE A 407 27.38 -2.34 7.65
CA ILE A 407 26.75 -2.38 6.32
C ILE A 407 25.38 -1.68 6.34
N MET A 408 24.53 -2.00 7.31
CA MET A 408 23.21 -1.38 7.47
C MET A 408 23.30 0.15 7.66
N GLU A 409 24.19 0.60 8.56
CA GLU A 409 24.46 2.03 8.79
C GLU A 409 24.99 2.73 7.53
N THR A 410 25.76 2.03 6.70
CA THR A 410 26.26 2.54 5.42
C THR A 410 25.10 2.75 4.43
N CYS A 411 24.20 1.78 4.30
CA CYS A 411 22.99 1.90 3.47
C CYS A 411 22.11 3.08 3.92
N VAL A 412 21.87 3.24 5.22
CA VAL A 412 21.07 4.35 5.76
C VAL A 412 21.75 5.70 5.48
N ARG A 413 23.07 5.80 5.68
CA ARG A 413 23.83 7.04 5.43
C ARG A 413 23.80 7.45 3.95
N ALA A 414 23.71 6.50 3.04
CA ALA A 414 23.52 6.73 1.60
C ALA A 414 22.10 7.19 1.22
N GLY A 415 21.21 7.40 2.19
CA GLY A 415 19.81 7.79 1.98
C GLY A 415 18.86 6.61 1.78
N GLY A 416 19.28 5.41 2.16
CA GLY A 416 18.53 4.17 2.06
C GLY A 416 17.53 3.91 3.18
N SER A 417 16.98 2.69 3.18
CA SER A 417 16.13 2.13 4.24
C SER A 417 16.69 0.81 4.76
N ILE A 418 16.31 0.45 5.99
CA ILE A 418 16.81 -0.74 6.70
C ILE A 418 16.22 -2.05 6.20
N THR A 419 15.19 -2.00 5.36
CA THR A 419 14.50 -3.19 4.84
C THR A 419 13.73 -2.86 3.56
N GLY A 420 13.82 -3.75 2.58
CA GLY A 420 13.10 -3.64 1.31
C GLY A 420 11.91 -4.58 1.24
N GLU A 421 12.05 -5.82 1.70
CA GLU A 421 10.99 -6.84 1.57
C GLU A 421 10.92 -7.84 2.72
N HIS A 422 11.95 -7.97 3.55
CA HIS A 422 11.95 -9.00 4.59
C HIS A 422 11.23 -8.59 5.88
N GLY A 423 10.75 -7.34 5.95
CA GLY A 423 10.21 -6.75 7.17
C GLY A 423 11.29 -6.26 8.13
N VAL A 424 10.86 -5.74 9.27
CA VAL A 424 11.68 -5.30 10.39
C VAL A 424 11.78 -6.40 11.45
N GLY A 425 10.65 -7.01 11.81
CA GLY A 425 10.53 -8.09 12.78
C GLY A 425 11.25 -7.84 14.09
N LEU A 426 11.87 -8.89 14.63
CA LEU A 426 12.75 -8.83 15.78
C LEU A 426 14.15 -8.36 15.36
N ASP A 427 14.64 -8.87 14.23
CA ASP A 427 16.03 -8.75 13.81
C ASP A 427 16.48 -7.31 13.58
N LYS A 428 15.63 -6.51 12.92
CA LYS A 428 15.98 -5.15 12.50
C LYS A 428 15.33 -4.06 13.34
N SER A 429 14.53 -4.40 14.35
CA SER A 429 13.86 -3.44 15.23
C SER A 429 14.82 -2.42 15.85
N GLY A 430 16.05 -2.86 16.19
CA GLY A 430 17.11 -2.00 16.74
C GLY A 430 17.68 -0.97 15.75
N TYR A 431 17.45 -1.12 14.44
CA TYR A 431 17.91 -0.18 13.42
C TYR A 431 16.88 0.89 13.07
N LEU A 432 15.63 0.75 13.52
CA LEU A 432 14.56 1.70 13.22
C LEU A 432 14.88 3.15 13.64
N PRO A 433 15.52 3.41 14.80
CA PRO A 433 15.94 4.76 15.20
C PRO A 433 16.98 5.41 14.28
N LEU A 434 17.58 4.66 13.35
CA LEU A 434 18.50 5.22 12.35
C LEU A 434 17.75 6.03 11.27
N ILE A 435 16.46 5.77 11.05
CA ILE A 435 15.66 6.37 9.96
C ILE A 435 14.38 7.09 10.41
N PHE A 436 13.95 6.85 11.65
CA PHE A 436 12.77 7.45 12.27
C PHE A 436 13.11 8.06 13.64
N SER A 437 12.51 9.21 13.92
CA SER A 437 12.58 9.85 15.23
C SER A 437 11.64 9.19 16.25
N ASP A 438 11.79 9.55 17.53
CA ASP A 438 10.87 9.10 18.58
C ASP A 438 9.42 9.55 18.34
N ASP A 439 9.21 10.71 17.71
CA ASP A 439 7.87 11.21 17.39
C ASP A 439 7.23 10.40 16.24
N ASP A 440 8.02 10.02 15.24
CA ASP A 440 7.59 9.15 14.14
C ASP A 440 7.17 7.77 14.68
N MET A 441 8.03 7.15 15.49
CA MET A 441 7.76 5.87 16.11
C MET A 441 6.58 5.94 17.07
N ARG A 442 6.38 7.07 17.78
CA ARG A 442 5.19 7.26 18.63
C ARG A 442 3.91 7.33 17.81
N ALA A 443 3.91 7.99 16.66
CA ALA A 443 2.76 8.01 15.76
C ALA A 443 2.42 6.59 15.23
N MET A 444 3.43 5.81 14.86
CA MET A 444 3.28 4.40 14.49
C MET A 444 2.66 3.56 15.62
N LEU A 445 3.12 3.75 16.87
CA LEU A 445 2.55 3.06 18.04
C LEU A 445 1.11 3.49 18.35
N GLN A 446 0.74 4.75 18.08
CA GLN A 446 -0.64 5.22 18.24
C GLN A 446 -1.59 4.52 17.26
N VAL A 447 -1.15 4.27 16.02
CA VAL A 447 -1.91 3.48 15.05
C VAL A 447 -2.02 2.03 15.51
N ARG A 448 -0.91 1.42 15.96
CA ARG A 448 -0.94 0.06 16.51
C ARG A 448 -1.96 -0.08 17.64
N ALA A 449 -1.99 0.87 18.56
CA ALA A 449 -2.91 0.86 19.70
C ALA A 449 -4.40 0.91 19.29
N ALA A 450 -4.71 1.38 18.07
CA ALA A 450 -6.08 1.36 17.55
C ALA A 450 -6.52 -0.04 17.09
N PHE A 451 -5.58 -0.91 16.69
CA PHE A 451 -5.83 -2.29 16.28
C PHE A 451 -5.60 -3.32 17.40
N ASP A 452 -4.62 -3.06 18.27
CA ASP A 452 -4.13 -3.96 19.32
C ASP A 452 -3.98 -3.18 20.64
N PRO A 453 -5.10 -2.78 21.28
CA PRO A 453 -5.06 -1.95 22.48
C PRO A 453 -4.40 -2.64 23.69
N ASP A 454 -4.47 -3.97 23.76
CA ASP A 454 -3.90 -4.77 24.85
C ASP A 454 -2.47 -5.25 24.59
N GLY A 455 -1.96 -5.10 23.36
CA GLY A 455 -0.59 -5.47 23.03
C GLY A 455 -0.38 -6.98 22.90
N LEU A 456 -1.42 -7.74 22.58
CA LEU A 456 -1.38 -9.20 22.47
C LEU A 456 -0.93 -9.67 21.08
N CYS A 457 -1.15 -8.84 20.06
CA CYS A 457 -0.91 -9.19 18.67
C CYS A 457 0.58 -9.03 18.30
N ASN A 458 1.27 -10.15 18.15
CA ASN A 458 2.68 -10.26 17.78
C ASN A 458 3.60 -9.24 18.51
N PRO A 459 3.68 -9.28 19.85
CA PRO A 459 4.40 -8.27 20.61
C PRO A 459 5.91 -8.29 20.36
N GLY A 460 6.55 -7.13 20.53
CA GLY A 460 8.01 -6.97 20.50
C GLY A 460 8.65 -6.81 19.12
N LYS A 461 7.86 -6.73 18.04
CA LYS A 461 8.34 -6.61 16.65
C LYS A 461 8.18 -5.19 16.11
N ILE A 462 8.90 -4.92 15.03
CA ILE A 462 8.91 -3.66 14.26
C ILE A 462 9.45 -2.48 15.06
N ILE A 463 8.64 -1.94 15.97
CA ILE A 463 9.00 -0.75 16.74
C ILE A 463 9.74 -1.19 18.01
N PRO A 464 10.97 -0.72 18.25
CA PRO A 464 11.67 -1.03 19.49
C PRO A 464 10.89 -0.44 20.67
N THR A 465 10.48 -1.29 21.60
CA THR A 465 9.90 -0.86 22.87
C THR A 465 10.97 -1.00 23.96
N PRO A 466 11.13 -0.01 24.86
CA PRO A 466 12.01 -0.17 26.01
C PRO A 466 11.68 -1.46 26.76
N ARG A 467 12.70 -2.25 27.12
CA ARG A 467 12.52 -3.50 27.88
C ARG A 467 11.98 -3.16 29.27
N GLY A 468 10.66 -3.19 29.42
CA GLY A 468 9.95 -2.97 30.67
C GLY A 468 8.44 -3.04 30.45
N CYS A 469 7.75 -3.90 31.22
CA CYS A 469 6.31 -4.03 31.19
C CYS A 469 5.62 -2.65 31.30
N GLY A 470 4.83 -2.27 30.29
CA GLY A 470 3.78 -1.25 30.45
C GLY A 470 3.89 0.04 29.61
N GLU A 471 5.01 0.34 28.94
CA GLU A 471 5.12 1.64 28.24
C GLU A 471 4.35 1.69 26.91
N ALA A 472 4.18 0.57 26.20
CA ALA A 472 3.24 0.49 25.07
C ALA A 472 1.77 0.73 25.52
N ARG A 473 1.39 0.19 26.67
CA ARG A 473 0.10 0.47 27.34
C ARG A 473 -0.05 1.94 27.73
N ALA A 474 1.04 2.61 28.11
CA ALA A 474 1.03 4.02 28.49
C ALA A 474 0.81 4.98 27.29
N VAL A 475 1.27 4.61 26.08
CA VAL A 475 0.96 5.37 24.85
C VAL A 475 -0.51 5.21 24.46
N ALA A 476 -1.08 4.01 24.60
CA ALA A 476 -2.49 3.74 24.33
C ALA A 476 -3.45 4.46 25.31
N THR A 477 -3.11 4.52 26.60
CA THR A 477 -4.00 5.03 27.65
C THR A 477 -3.91 6.54 27.93
N ARG A 478 -2.83 7.23 27.55
CA ARG A 478 -2.68 8.68 27.82
C ARG A 478 -3.27 9.61 26.76
N SER A 479 -3.50 9.18 25.52
CA SER A 479 -3.92 10.09 24.43
C SER A 479 -5.42 10.09 24.09
N VAL A 480 -6.24 9.24 24.72
CA VAL A 480 -7.70 9.29 24.57
C VAL A 480 -8.31 9.73 25.89
N SER A 481 -8.22 11.03 26.19
CA SER A 481 -9.21 11.63 27.07
C SER A 481 -10.55 11.53 26.34
N ALA A 482 -11.41 10.61 26.76
CA ALA A 482 -12.72 10.40 26.17
C ALA A 482 -13.42 11.76 25.93
N PRO A 483 -13.89 12.06 24.70
CA PRO A 483 -14.76 13.20 24.51
C PRO A 483 -15.98 12.99 25.42
N ARG A 484 -16.37 14.04 26.17
CA ARG A 484 -17.62 14.06 26.93
C ARG A 484 -18.74 13.56 26.01
N ALA A 485 -19.29 12.41 26.33
CA ALA A 485 -20.34 11.76 25.56
C ALA A 485 -21.44 12.76 25.21
N VAL A 486 -21.59 13.05 23.92
CA VAL A 486 -22.86 13.53 23.38
C VAL A 486 -23.77 12.32 23.42
N ALA A 487 -24.81 12.37 24.25
CA ALA A 487 -25.74 11.28 24.44
C ALA A 487 -26.40 10.89 23.10
N THR A 488 -25.87 9.86 22.45
CA THR A 488 -26.56 9.12 21.40
C THR A 488 -27.42 8.07 22.08
N GLY A 489 -28.74 8.26 22.02
CA GLY A 489 -29.71 7.32 22.55
C GLY A 489 -29.73 6.04 21.72
N PHE A 490 -28.84 5.09 22.05
CA PHE A 490 -28.99 3.69 21.70
C PHE A 490 -29.16 2.90 23.00
N SER A 491 -30.42 2.60 23.32
CA SER A 491 -30.76 1.67 24.40
C SER A 491 -30.45 0.24 23.93
N ARG A 492 -29.49 -0.43 24.57
CA ARG A 492 -29.36 -1.90 24.53
C ARG A 492 -30.66 -2.54 25.04
N PRO A 493 -31.19 -3.61 24.42
CA PRO A 493 -32.27 -4.37 25.03
C PRO A 493 -31.69 -5.13 26.23
N GLY A 494 -32.17 -4.79 27.42
CA GLY A 494 -31.79 -5.46 28.66
C GLY A 494 -32.30 -6.90 28.71
N ALA A 495 -31.41 -7.79 29.17
CA ALA A 495 -31.76 -9.12 29.62
C ALA A 495 -32.83 -9.05 30.73
N ALA A 496 -33.87 -9.88 30.60
CA ALA A 496 -34.83 -10.13 31.68
C ALA A 496 -34.67 -11.57 32.20
N PRO A 497 -34.85 -11.81 33.51
CA PRO A 497 -34.57 -13.11 34.12
C PRO A 497 -35.73 -14.10 33.95
N MET A 498 -35.38 -15.39 34.01
CA MET A 498 -36.27 -16.55 34.01
C MET A 498 -37.40 -16.45 35.04
N ASN A 499 -38.63 -16.77 34.62
CA ASN A 499 -39.53 -17.60 35.43
C ASN A 499 -40.61 -18.32 34.60
N GLN A 500 -40.56 -19.66 34.71
CA GLN A 500 -41.66 -20.64 34.76
C GLN A 500 -42.84 -20.63 33.76
N THR A 501 -42.81 -21.67 32.91
CA THR A 501 -43.89 -22.61 32.52
C THR A 501 -45.30 -22.08 32.18
N LEU A 502 -45.74 -22.35 30.94
CA LEU A 502 -46.85 -23.26 30.60
C LEU A 502 -47.19 -23.22 29.08
N GLY A 503 -47.12 -24.38 28.43
CA GLY A 503 -48.08 -24.89 27.43
C GLY A 503 -48.25 -24.23 26.05
N GLY A 504 -48.08 -25.03 24.99
CA GLY A 504 -49.04 -25.04 23.87
C GLY A 504 -48.53 -24.73 22.46
N SER A 505 -48.10 -25.78 21.76
CA SER A 505 -48.29 -26.10 20.33
C SER A 505 -48.59 -25.00 19.28
N SER A 506 -47.78 -24.94 18.22
CA SER A 506 -48.11 -25.41 16.84
C SER A 506 -47.64 -24.51 15.68
N ARG A 507 -46.88 -25.15 14.76
CA ARG A 507 -46.78 -25.08 13.28
C ARG A 507 -47.12 -23.79 12.48
N GLY A 508 -46.27 -23.52 11.48
CA GLY A 508 -46.64 -22.98 10.14
C GLY A 508 -45.79 -21.79 9.68
N GLN A 509 -44.73 -21.98 8.91
CA GLN A 509 -44.65 -21.78 7.44
C GLN A 509 -45.08 -20.39 6.89
N SER A 510 -44.07 -19.66 6.40
CA SER A 510 -43.91 -19.13 5.03
C SER A 510 -44.75 -17.93 4.50
N LEU A 511 -44.00 -17.02 3.84
CA LEU A 511 -44.33 -16.13 2.70
C LEU A 511 -44.84 -14.69 2.92
N LEU A 512 -44.00 -13.76 2.43
CA LEU A 512 -44.28 -12.59 1.56
C LEU A 512 -45.64 -11.89 1.66
N ALA A 513 -45.62 -10.57 1.92
CA ALA A 513 -46.06 -9.54 0.96
C ALA A 513 -46.09 -8.14 1.60
N HIS A 514 -45.73 -7.15 0.79
CA HIS A 514 -45.96 -5.73 1.00
C HIS A 514 -47.45 -5.39 1.19
N SER A 515 -47.71 -4.40 2.04
CA SER A 515 -48.74 -3.39 1.80
C SER A 515 -48.46 -2.14 2.62
N GLY A 516 -48.50 -0.99 1.96
CA GLY A 516 -48.31 0.33 2.55
C GLY A 516 -49.40 0.71 3.55
N GLY A 517 -49.09 1.73 4.36
CA GLY A 517 -49.97 2.26 5.37
C GLY A 517 -49.39 3.52 6.00
N ASP A 518 -49.91 4.65 5.51
CA ASP A 518 -49.93 6.00 6.06
C ASP A 518 -49.77 6.09 7.60
N ALA A 519 -48.83 6.93 8.08
CA ALA A 519 -48.68 7.22 9.51
C ALA A 519 -48.39 8.72 9.75
N THR A 520 -49.49 9.38 10.09
CA THR A 520 -49.65 10.68 10.75
C THR A 520 -48.59 10.96 11.82
N ARG A 521 -47.88 12.08 11.69
CA ARG A 521 -46.95 12.63 12.70
C ARG A 521 -47.72 13.07 13.95
N ALA A 522 -47.64 12.28 15.02
CA ALA A 522 -48.05 12.70 16.36
C ALA A 522 -46.97 13.59 16.98
N VAL A 523 -47.32 14.85 17.25
CA VAL A 523 -46.53 15.81 18.02
C VAL A 523 -46.66 15.44 19.50
N ILE A 524 -45.59 14.95 20.11
CA ILE A 524 -45.49 14.80 21.57
C ILE A 524 -44.91 16.08 22.15
N THR A 525 -45.75 16.86 22.82
CA THR A 525 -45.39 18.01 23.65
C THR A 525 -44.91 17.54 25.02
N ALA A 526 -43.59 17.50 25.24
CA ALA A 526 -43.03 17.36 26.58
C ALA A 526 -42.75 18.76 27.17
N SER A 527 -43.57 19.16 28.14
CA SER A 527 -43.39 20.41 28.88
C SER A 527 -42.21 20.28 29.86
N SER A 528 -41.12 21.02 29.64
CA SER A 528 -40.09 21.23 30.65
C SER A 528 -40.20 22.63 31.26
N ARG A 529 -40.86 22.69 32.43
CA ARG A 529 -40.72 23.80 33.36
C ARG A 529 -39.39 23.61 34.11
N ASN A 530 -38.44 24.51 33.84
CA ASN A 530 -37.27 24.92 34.65
C ASN A 530 -36.01 25.06 33.77
N SER A 531 -35.87 26.19 33.07
CA SER A 531 -34.61 26.53 32.37
C SER A 531 -34.19 28.00 32.50
N THR A 532 -34.74 28.73 33.47
CA THR A 532 -34.38 30.15 33.67
C THR A 532 -33.15 30.37 34.57
N ALA A 533 -32.57 29.32 35.18
CA ALA A 533 -31.43 29.44 36.10
C ALA A 533 -30.12 28.80 35.60
N TYR A 534 -30.11 28.13 34.45
CA TYR A 534 -28.91 27.49 33.88
C TYR A 534 -28.33 28.23 32.65
N ARG A 535 -28.91 29.39 32.30
CA ARG A 535 -28.45 30.25 31.19
C ARG A 535 -27.52 31.39 31.62
N GLN A 536 -27.06 31.41 32.87
CA GLN A 536 -26.25 32.52 33.40
C GLN A 536 -24.85 32.14 33.92
N SER A 537 -24.32 30.94 33.61
CA SER A 537 -22.92 30.59 33.97
C SER A 537 -22.03 30.16 32.80
N LEU A 538 -22.49 30.26 31.55
CA LEU A 538 -21.61 30.27 30.38
C LEU A 538 -21.47 31.72 29.90
N SER A 539 -20.76 32.52 30.69
CA SER A 539 -20.15 33.75 30.16
C SER A 539 -19.20 33.30 29.05
N ALA A 540 -19.66 33.44 27.81
CA ALA A 540 -18.86 33.25 26.62
C ALA A 540 -17.54 34.00 26.77
N THR A 541 -16.44 33.26 26.92
CA THR A 541 -15.13 33.76 26.53
C THR A 541 -15.27 34.07 25.04
N ARG A 542 -15.56 35.33 24.70
CA ARG A 542 -15.49 35.79 23.31
C ARG A 542 -14.08 35.46 22.85
N ILE A 543 -13.94 34.49 21.95
CA ILE A 543 -12.75 34.37 21.14
C ILE A 543 -12.50 35.78 20.59
N ASN A 544 -11.40 36.39 21.01
CA ASN A 544 -11.07 37.73 20.56
C ASN A 544 -10.40 37.56 19.19
N ASP A 545 -11.20 37.53 18.12
CA ASP A 545 -10.75 37.37 16.73
C ASP A 545 -9.56 38.30 16.41
N ALA A 546 -9.53 39.51 16.97
CA ALA A 546 -8.42 40.45 16.78
C ALA A 546 -7.14 40.02 17.50
N ARG A 547 -7.24 39.45 18.71
CA ARG A 547 -6.10 38.84 19.41
C ARG A 547 -5.57 37.65 18.63
N ILE A 548 -6.46 36.72 18.27
CA ILE A 548 -6.09 35.49 17.55
C ILE A 548 -5.43 35.83 16.22
N LYS A 549 -6.03 36.73 15.43
CA LYS A 549 -5.43 37.19 14.17
C LYS A 549 -4.04 37.79 14.39
N ARG A 550 -3.86 38.64 15.41
CA ARG A 550 -2.55 39.25 15.71
C ARG A 550 -1.51 38.20 16.08
N GLU A 551 -1.85 37.25 16.93
CA GLU A 551 -0.90 36.20 17.35
C GLU A 551 -0.54 35.27 16.19
N LEU A 552 -1.51 34.84 15.39
CA LEU A 552 -1.25 34.08 14.17
C LEU A 552 -0.36 34.86 13.18
N SER A 553 -0.57 36.17 13.03
CA SER A 553 0.29 37.01 12.20
C SER A 553 1.73 37.13 12.73
N LEU A 554 1.96 36.95 14.03
CA LEU A 554 3.32 36.88 14.58
C LEU A 554 4.01 35.56 14.23
N LEU A 555 3.25 34.46 14.11
CA LEU A 555 3.78 33.14 13.77
C LEU A 555 4.08 33.00 12.28
N VAL A 556 3.16 33.45 11.41
CA VAL A 556 3.26 33.19 9.95
C VAL A 556 3.45 34.45 9.10
N GLY A 557 3.57 35.63 9.71
CA GLY A 557 3.54 36.91 9.00
C GLY A 557 2.13 37.39 8.68
N THR A 558 1.95 38.70 8.49
CA THR A 558 0.63 39.29 8.23
C THR A 558 0.04 38.86 6.89
N GLU A 559 0.89 38.58 5.91
CA GLU A 559 0.57 38.01 4.59
C GLU A 559 0.10 36.55 4.66
N GLY A 560 0.44 35.85 5.76
CA GLY A 560 0.02 34.49 6.02
C GLY A 560 -1.43 34.39 6.48
N VAL A 561 -2.01 35.47 7.03
CA VAL A 561 -3.32 35.45 7.70
C VAL A 561 -4.36 36.33 6.97
N ARG A 562 -5.47 35.75 6.54
CA ARG A 562 -6.61 36.48 5.95
C ARG A 562 -7.95 35.94 6.45
N ARG A 563 -9.03 36.71 6.32
CA ARG A 563 -10.39 36.16 6.51
C ARG A 563 -10.82 35.44 5.23
N LEU A 564 -11.54 34.34 5.38
CA LEU A 564 -12.07 33.58 4.25
C LEU A 564 -12.98 34.44 3.35
N SER A 565 -13.80 35.32 3.96
CA SER A 565 -14.65 36.30 3.27
C SER A 565 -13.89 37.26 2.36
N ASP A 566 -12.64 37.58 2.69
CA ASP A 566 -11.83 38.57 1.98
C ASP A 566 -11.08 37.94 0.79
N SER A 567 -11.34 36.66 0.52
CA SER A 567 -10.65 35.87 -0.49
C SER A 567 -11.59 35.48 -1.62
N ASN A 568 -11.13 35.52 -2.88
CA ASN A 568 -11.83 34.92 -4.03
C ASN A 568 -12.04 33.40 -3.89
N SER A 569 -11.48 32.81 -2.83
CA SER A 569 -11.66 31.42 -2.45
C SER A 569 -12.95 31.14 -1.66
N SER A 570 -13.81 32.13 -1.40
CA SER A 570 -15.17 31.90 -0.87
C SER A 570 -15.96 30.86 -1.70
N VAL A 571 -15.70 30.78 -3.00
CA VAL A 571 -16.25 29.76 -3.91
C VAL A 571 -15.59 28.38 -3.71
N ALA A 572 -14.29 28.32 -3.41
CA ALA A 572 -13.55 27.07 -3.16
C ALA A 572 -13.86 26.44 -1.79
N PHE A 573 -14.25 27.26 -0.81
CA PHE A 573 -14.49 26.82 0.56
C PHE A 573 -15.95 26.40 0.86
N GLY A 574 -16.84 26.45 -0.15
CA GLY A 574 -18.25 26.04 -0.03
C GLY A 574 -19.11 26.92 0.90
N ASN A 575 -20.43 26.80 0.79
CA ASN A 575 -21.41 27.58 1.59
C ASN A 575 -21.54 27.11 3.06
N HIS A 576 -20.81 26.07 3.48
CA HIS A 576 -20.96 25.42 4.79
C HIS A 576 -20.06 26.00 5.89
N LEU A 577 -18.98 26.69 5.52
CA LEU A 577 -18.13 27.39 6.48
C LEU A 577 -18.71 28.77 6.79
N SER A 578 -18.69 29.20 8.06
CA SER A 578 -19.01 30.59 8.40
C SER A 578 -17.88 31.50 7.90
N ALA A 579 -17.89 31.82 6.60
CA ALA A 579 -16.83 32.52 5.88
C ALA A 579 -16.47 33.87 6.51
N GLU A 580 -17.44 34.53 7.18
CA GLU A 580 -17.24 35.79 7.89
C GLU A 580 -16.36 35.67 9.15
N ARG A 581 -16.30 34.50 9.79
CA ARG A 581 -15.57 34.29 11.06
C ARG A 581 -14.32 33.44 10.95
N THR A 582 -14.18 32.69 9.86
CA THR A 582 -13.08 31.73 9.70
C THR A 582 -11.81 32.45 9.24
N LEU A 583 -10.69 32.22 9.93
CA LEU A 583 -9.37 32.69 9.51
C LEU A 583 -8.69 31.64 8.63
N GLU A 584 -8.09 32.08 7.52
CA GLU A 584 -7.20 31.27 6.71
C GLU A 584 -5.75 31.64 7.06
N VAL A 585 -4.96 30.66 7.50
CA VAL A 585 -3.56 30.81 7.89
C VAL A 585 -2.69 29.96 6.98
N ALA A 586 -1.69 30.57 6.34
CA ALA A 586 -0.71 29.89 5.52
C ALA A 586 0.68 30.02 6.11
N PRO A 587 1.17 28.98 6.81
CA PRO A 587 2.58 28.86 7.16
C PRO A 587 3.46 28.72 5.91
N ALA A 588 4.68 29.22 5.98
CA ALA A 588 5.70 29.08 4.95
C ALA A 588 6.60 27.84 5.14
N SER A 589 6.52 27.16 6.28
CA SER A 589 7.31 25.98 6.60
C SER A 589 6.58 25.03 7.56
N GLY A 590 7.08 23.80 7.68
CA GLY A 590 6.58 22.83 8.67
C GLY A 590 6.72 23.32 10.12
N GLU A 591 7.77 24.08 10.43
CA GLU A 591 7.98 24.69 11.75
C GLU A 591 6.88 25.69 12.09
N GLN A 592 6.56 26.61 11.16
CA GLN A 592 5.46 27.55 11.34
C GLN A 592 4.11 26.84 11.44
N ALA A 593 3.90 25.77 10.67
CA ALA A 593 2.69 24.97 10.77
C ALA A 593 2.56 24.31 12.15
N SER A 594 3.67 23.79 12.70
CA SER A 594 3.76 23.26 14.06
C SER A 594 3.39 24.32 15.09
N GLU A 595 3.97 25.52 15.03
CA GLU A 595 3.64 26.62 15.95
C GLU A 595 2.16 27.01 15.89
N VAL A 596 1.56 27.04 14.69
CA VAL A 596 0.14 27.33 14.51
C VAL A 596 -0.74 26.22 15.09
N MET A 597 -0.40 24.94 14.88
CA MET A 597 -1.13 23.82 15.47
C MET A 597 -1.05 23.83 17.01
N GLN A 598 0.13 24.10 17.59
CA GLN A 598 0.28 24.27 19.03
C GLN A 598 -0.56 25.43 19.57
N PHE A 599 -0.57 26.56 18.86
CA PHE A 599 -1.40 27.71 19.21
C PHE A 599 -2.89 27.34 19.15
N ALA A 600 -3.34 26.69 18.08
CA ALA A 600 -4.72 26.25 17.92
C ALA A 600 -5.14 25.25 19.02
N ALA A 601 -4.28 24.31 19.38
CA ALA A 601 -4.51 23.37 20.47
C ALA A 601 -4.64 24.09 21.84
N ARG A 602 -3.76 25.06 22.14
CA ARG A 602 -3.84 25.87 23.37
C ARG A 602 -5.13 26.70 23.45
N GLU A 603 -5.59 27.20 22.31
CA GLU A 603 -6.79 28.05 22.20
C GLU A 603 -8.07 27.24 21.94
N ASN A 604 -7.97 25.91 21.81
CA ASN A 604 -9.07 24.99 21.51
C ASN A 604 -9.85 25.38 20.23
N LEU A 605 -9.11 25.69 19.16
CA LEU A 605 -9.65 26.03 17.85
C LEU A 605 -9.83 24.80 16.97
N ALA A 606 -10.96 24.69 16.29
CA ALA A 606 -11.17 23.68 15.25
C ALA A 606 -10.38 24.06 13.99
N VAL A 607 -9.43 23.20 13.60
CA VAL A 607 -8.56 23.41 12.43
C VAL A 607 -8.97 22.49 11.29
N VAL A 608 -9.10 23.05 10.10
CA VAL A 608 -9.28 22.30 8.84
C VAL A 608 -8.03 22.51 7.97
N PRO A 609 -7.22 21.45 7.76
CA PRO A 609 -6.12 21.52 6.81
C PRO A 609 -6.64 21.66 5.36
N ALA A 610 -5.95 22.45 4.54
CA ALA A 610 -6.29 22.58 3.13
C ALA A 610 -5.05 22.74 2.24
N GLY A 611 -5.15 22.21 1.02
CA GLY A 611 -4.24 22.51 -0.07
C GLY A 611 -4.69 23.76 -0.84
N GLY A 612 -4.98 23.59 -2.13
CA GLY A 612 -5.62 24.60 -2.98
C GLY A 612 -7.12 24.82 -2.71
N GLY A 613 -7.71 24.04 -1.81
CA GLY A 613 -9.13 24.14 -1.45
C GLY A 613 -10.11 23.63 -2.51
N THR A 614 -9.64 22.87 -3.51
CA THR A 614 -10.45 22.41 -4.65
C THR A 614 -11.46 21.30 -4.32
N TRP A 615 -11.33 20.65 -3.16
CA TRP A 615 -12.12 19.47 -2.75
C TRP A 615 -12.64 19.58 -1.31
N LEU A 616 -12.85 20.79 -0.80
CA LEU A 616 -13.25 20.96 0.60
C LEU A 616 -14.71 20.58 0.86
N ASP A 617 -15.54 20.60 -0.17
CA ASP A 617 -16.89 20.06 -0.17
C ASP A 617 -16.93 18.51 -0.10
N VAL A 618 -15.81 17.84 -0.37
CA VAL A 618 -15.68 16.39 -0.21
C VAL A 618 -15.54 16.05 1.27
N GLY A 619 -16.65 15.59 1.87
CA GLY A 619 -16.74 15.17 3.27
C GLY A 619 -17.77 15.97 4.07
N ASN A 620 -18.06 15.54 5.29
CA ASN A 620 -19.09 16.16 6.12
C ASN A 620 -18.45 17.22 7.05
N GLN A 621 -18.30 18.46 6.56
CA GLN A 621 -17.67 19.53 7.34
C GLN A 621 -18.60 20.07 8.43
N THR A 622 -18.18 19.95 9.70
CA THR A 622 -19.06 20.24 10.85
C THR A 622 -18.82 21.59 11.53
N ARG A 623 -17.64 22.24 11.34
CA ARG A 623 -17.28 23.63 11.73
C ARG A 623 -15.75 23.84 11.65
N ALA A 624 -15.27 24.99 11.16
CA ALA A 624 -13.86 25.40 11.23
C ALA A 624 -13.71 26.78 11.88
N ASP A 625 -12.84 26.92 12.88
CA ASP A 625 -12.42 28.23 13.38
C ASP A 625 -11.18 28.74 12.60
N LEU A 626 -10.34 27.79 12.13
CA LEU A 626 -9.13 28.02 11.35
C LEU A 626 -9.06 27.09 10.13
N VAL A 627 -8.74 27.65 8.96
CA VAL A 627 -8.27 26.87 7.80
C VAL A 627 -6.74 27.02 7.72
N LEU A 628 -6.01 25.91 7.92
CA LEU A 628 -4.55 25.89 7.83
C LEU A 628 -4.13 25.42 6.43
N THR A 629 -3.53 26.30 5.62
CA THR A 629 -3.28 26.02 4.20
C THR A 629 -1.82 25.87 3.84
N ALA A 630 -1.51 24.90 2.98
CA ALA A 630 -0.16 24.68 2.44
C ALA A 630 0.20 25.66 1.30
N ARG A 631 -0.64 26.67 0.99
CA ARG A 631 -0.51 27.52 -0.22
C ARG A 631 0.82 28.29 -0.36
N ARG A 632 1.61 28.40 0.72
CA ARG A 632 2.93 29.05 0.73
C ARG A 632 4.11 28.08 0.75
N MET A 633 3.84 26.77 0.83
CA MET A 633 4.84 25.70 0.75
C MET A 633 4.88 25.17 -0.69
N LYS A 634 5.65 25.84 -1.56
CA LYS A 634 5.65 25.65 -3.03
C LYS A 634 7.00 25.25 -3.62
N THR A 635 7.90 24.74 -2.78
CA THR A 635 9.24 24.33 -3.19
C THR A 635 9.24 22.88 -3.69
N ILE A 636 9.87 22.64 -4.84
CA ILE A 636 10.32 21.30 -5.22
C ILE A 636 11.64 21.06 -4.47
N VAL A 637 11.60 20.19 -3.47
CA VAL A 637 12.67 19.98 -2.50
C VAL A 637 13.82 19.18 -3.10
N ARG A 638 13.50 18.14 -3.88
CA ARG A 638 14.48 17.24 -4.52
C ARG A 638 13.89 16.59 -5.77
N HIS A 639 14.70 16.39 -6.80
CA HIS A 639 14.38 15.51 -7.93
C HIS A 639 15.63 14.73 -8.34
N GLU A 640 15.55 13.41 -8.24
CA GLU A 640 16.63 12.48 -8.59
C GLU A 640 16.21 11.61 -9.79
N PRO A 641 16.51 12.03 -11.03
CA PRO A 641 16.02 11.32 -12.22
C PRO A 641 16.49 9.86 -12.31
N ALA A 642 17.75 9.57 -11.97
CA ALA A 642 18.28 8.20 -11.97
C ALA A 642 17.55 7.27 -10.97
N ASP A 643 16.98 7.87 -9.92
CA ASP A 643 16.26 7.16 -8.87
C ASP A 643 14.74 7.18 -9.08
N LEU A 644 14.23 7.84 -10.13
CA LEU A 644 12.78 8.01 -10.38
C LEU A 644 12.06 8.47 -9.11
N VAL A 645 12.66 9.41 -8.37
CA VAL A 645 12.10 9.91 -7.11
C VAL A 645 12.16 11.42 -7.09
N ALA A 646 11.06 12.04 -6.66
CA ALA A 646 11.02 13.48 -6.40
C ALA A 646 10.26 13.78 -5.11
N THR A 647 10.72 14.81 -4.40
CA THR A 647 10.13 15.33 -3.17
C THR A 647 9.72 16.78 -3.40
N ALA A 648 8.51 17.12 -3.00
CA ALA A 648 7.98 18.47 -3.11
C ALA A 648 7.12 18.84 -1.91
N GLU A 649 7.06 20.13 -1.62
CA GLU A 649 6.15 20.67 -0.63
C GLU A 649 4.68 20.49 -1.05
N ALA A 650 3.81 20.31 -0.06
CA ALA A 650 2.41 19.94 -0.27
C ALA A 650 1.59 20.98 -1.04
N GLY A 651 2.03 22.25 -1.09
CA GLY A 651 1.35 23.34 -1.79
C GLY A 651 1.76 23.53 -3.26
N VAL A 652 2.75 22.76 -3.76
CA VAL A 652 3.06 22.70 -5.20
C VAL A 652 1.83 22.18 -5.94
N THR A 653 1.47 22.78 -7.08
CA THR A 653 0.36 22.28 -7.90
C THR A 653 0.78 21.02 -8.65
N LEU A 654 -0.16 20.10 -8.91
CA LEU A 654 0.13 18.93 -9.72
C LEU A 654 0.64 19.33 -11.12
N VAL A 655 0.07 20.37 -11.72
CA VAL A 655 0.49 20.90 -13.02
C VAL A 655 1.94 21.40 -13.00
N ASP A 656 2.32 22.21 -12.02
CA ASP A 656 3.70 22.71 -11.90
C ASP A 656 4.69 21.56 -11.65
N PHE A 657 4.29 20.57 -10.85
CA PHE A 657 5.11 19.39 -10.59
C PHE A 657 5.32 18.56 -11.86
N GLN A 658 4.26 18.25 -12.61
CA GLN A 658 4.36 17.52 -13.89
C GLN A 658 5.25 18.26 -14.89
N LYS A 659 5.11 19.59 -14.99
CA LYS A 659 5.96 20.42 -15.85
C LYS A 659 7.44 20.36 -15.46
N HIS A 660 7.75 20.28 -14.17
CA HIS A 660 9.12 20.09 -13.70
C HIS A 660 9.66 18.70 -14.09
N LEU A 661 8.92 17.64 -13.80
CA LEU A 661 9.33 16.27 -14.08
C LEU A 661 9.57 16.01 -15.57
N ALA A 662 8.71 16.57 -16.43
CA ALA A 662 8.78 16.42 -17.88
C ALA A 662 10.11 16.91 -18.48
N GLN A 663 10.81 17.84 -17.82
CA GLN A 663 12.14 18.34 -18.26
C GLN A 663 13.20 17.24 -18.30
N THR A 664 12.96 16.13 -17.58
CA THR A 664 13.85 14.96 -17.53
C THR A 664 13.22 13.71 -18.14
N GLY A 665 12.09 13.87 -18.86
CA GLY A 665 11.36 12.74 -19.45
C GLY A 665 10.68 11.86 -18.40
N GLN A 666 10.19 12.45 -17.30
CA GLN A 666 9.54 11.76 -16.19
C GLN A 666 8.18 12.40 -15.88
N TRP A 667 7.34 11.66 -15.16
CA TRP A 667 6.04 12.15 -14.72
C TRP A 667 5.51 11.35 -13.52
N LEU A 668 4.49 11.89 -12.87
CA LEU A 668 3.71 11.24 -11.83
C LEU A 668 2.37 10.80 -12.45
N PRO A 669 2.08 9.50 -12.63
CA PRO A 669 0.89 9.04 -13.34
C PRO A 669 -0.38 9.10 -12.46
N ILE A 670 -0.78 10.31 -12.08
CA ILE A 670 -1.95 10.65 -11.28
C ILE A 670 -2.69 11.77 -12.01
N ASP A 671 -4.00 11.62 -12.19
CA ASP A 671 -4.83 12.53 -12.99
C ASP A 671 -6.21 12.77 -12.37
N PRO A 672 -6.28 13.27 -11.11
CA PRO A 672 -7.55 13.54 -10.45
C PRO A 672 -8.44 14.44 -11.31
N PRO A 673 -9.76 14.39 -11.11
CA PRO A 673 -10.61 15.50 -11.50
C PRO A 673 -10.01 16.79 -10.92
N ASP A 674 -9.74 17.81 -11.73
CA ASP A 674 -9.18 19.10 -11.32
C ASP A 674 -9.21 20.09 -12.49
N ASP A 675 -9.22 21.39 -12.18
CA ASP A 675 -9.10 22.48 -13.15
C ASP A 675 -7.68 23.08 -13.21
N GLY A 676 -6.69 22.31 -12.76
CA GLY A 676 -5.27 22.68 -12.70
C GLY A 676 -4.84 23.37 -11.41
N ARG A 677 -5.74 23.53 -10.43
CA ARG A 677 -5.46 24.20 -9.14
C ARG A 677 -5.14 23.24 -8.01
N ALA A 678 -5.34 21.93 -8.19
CA ALA A 678 -5.07 20.96 -7.15
C ALA A 678 -3.58 20.92 -6.79
N THR A 679 -3.33 21.09 -5.49
CA THR A 679 -2.00 20.95 -4.89
C THR A 679 -1.68 19.49 -4.60
N LEU A 680 -0.42 19.08 -4.62
CA LEU A 680 0.02 17.71 -4.30
C LEU A 680 -0.57 17.20 -2.98
N GLY A 681 -0.52 18.03 -1.92
CA GLY A 681 -1.11 17.69 -0.62
C GLY A 681 -2.61 17.47 -0.66
N GLY A 682 -3.33 18.27 -1.45
CA GLY A 682 -4.77 18.14 -1.67
C GLY A 682 -5.14 16.88 -2.44
N VAL A 683 -4.38 16.54 -3.49
CA VAL A 683 -4.57 15.32 -4.28
C VAL A 683 -4.35 14.07 -3.43
N ILE A 684 -3.30 14.05 -2.59
CA ILE A 684 -3.03 12.92 -1.72
C ILE A 684 -4.04 12.86 -0.56
N ALA A 685 -4.35 13.96 0.09
CA ALA A 685 -5.34 13.98 1.16
C ALA A 685 -6.74 13.54 0.69
N SER A 686 -7.13 13.83 -0.55
CA SER A 686 -8.40 13.35 -1.12
C SER A 686 -8.32 11.92 -1.66
N GLY A 687 -7.13 11.41 -1.98
CA GLY A 687 -6.94 10.07 -2.53
C GLY A 687 -7.50 9.89 -3.95
N LEU A 688 -7.88 10.98 -4.63
CA LEU A 688 -8.51 10.93 -5.95
C LEU A 688 -7.48 10.59 -7.05
N GLY A 689 -7.70 9.48 -7.75
CA GLY A 689 -6.77 8.95 -8.76
C GLY A 689 -6.99 9.46 -10.18
N GLY A 690 -8.23 9.43 -10.65
CA GLY A 690 -8.59 9.72 -12.04
C GLY A 690 -8.56 8.51 -12.98
N PRO A 691 -8.87 8.71 -14.28
CA PRO A 691 -8.99 7.65 -15.28
C PRO A 691 -7.76 6.75 -15.43
N GLN A 692 -6.56 7.31 -15.27
CA GLN A 692 -5.31 6.56 -15.47
C GLN A 692 -4.99 5.58 -14.33
N THR A 693 -5.81 5.57 -13.28
CA THR A 693 -5.78 4.55 -12.22
C THR A 693 -5.86 3.13 -12.78
N LEU A 694 -6.54 2.92 -13.92
CA LEU A 694 -6.66 1.61 -14.55
C LEU A 694 -5.31 1.03 -14.97
N GLY A 695 -4.46 1.84 -15.61
CA GLY A 695 -3.14 1.42 -16.08
C GLY A 695 -2.07 1.45 -15.00
N PHE A 696 -2.06 2.50 -14.17
CA PHE A 696 -0.92 2.80 -13.31
C PHE A 696 -1.15 2.56 -11.82
N GLY A 697 -2.41 2.62 -11.35
CA GLY A 697 -2.78 2.46 -9.94
C GLY A 697 -3.25 3.75 -9.27
N LEU A 698 -3.63 3.64 -7.99
CA LEU A 698 -4.17 4.76 -7.20
C LEU A 698 -3.06 5.72 -6.74
N PRO A 699 -3.38 6.97 -6.36
CA PRO A 699 -2.40 7.92 -5.82
C PRO A 699 -1.55 7.36 -4.69
N ARG A 700 -2.19 6.57 -3.81
CA ARG A 700 -1.53 5.89 -2.70
C ARG A 700 -0.33 5.06 -3.16
N SER A 701 -0.40 4.47 -4.35
CA SER A 701 0.65 3.60 -4.89
C SER A 701 1.94 4.36 -5.17
N PHE A 702 1.91 5.69 -5.34
CA PHE A 702 3.07 6.50 -5.73
C PHE A 702 3.72 7.25 -4.58
N VAL A 703 3.02 7.47 -3.46
CA VAL A 703 3.58 8.12 -2.27
C VAL A 703 4.46 7.11 -1.53
N ILE A 704 5.76 7.39 -1.43
CA ILE A 704 6.75 6.55 -0.75
C ILE A 704 7.29 7.19 0.53
N GLY A 705 7.03 8.48 0.73
CA GLY A 705 7.37 9.20 1.94
C GLY A 705 6.54 10.48 2.10
N LEU A 706 6.38 10.93 3.34
CA LEU A 706 5.74 12.21 3.65
C LEU A 706 6.25 12.81 4.95
N ARG A 707 6.02 14.11 5.10
CA ARG A 707 6.06 14.80 6.41
C ARG A 707 4.71 15.43 6.69
N ALA A 708 4.30 15.38 7.96
CA ALA A 708 3.07 15.97 8.42
C ALA A 708 3.22 16.64 9.79
N VAL A 709 2.36 17.62 10.05
CA VAL A 709 2.21 18.25 11.36
C VAL A 709 0.91 17.77 11.98
N LEU A 710 1.02 17.15 13.15
CA LEU A 710 -0.11 16.64 13.93
C LEU A 710 -0.86 17.78 14.64
N ALA A 711 -2.06 17.47 15.15
CA ALA A 711 -2.90 18.45 15.86
C ALA A 711 -2.26 19.00 17.14
N ASP A 712 -1.31 18.28 17.76
CA ASP A 712 -0.53 18.75 18.90
C ASP A 712 0.74 19.53 18.50
N GLY A 713 0.97 19.70 17.20
CA GLY A 713 2.11 20.37 16.61
C GLY A 713 3.38 19.53 16.48
N ARG A 714 3.38 18.25 16.85
CA ARG A 714 4.51 17.38 16.53
C ARG A 714 4.67 17.24 15.02
N GLN A 715 5.91 17.27 14.55
CA GLN A 715 6.25 16.98 13.17
C GLN A 715 6.62 15.51 13.06
N ILE A 716 6.00 14.81 12.14
CA ILE A 716 6.30 13.40 11.88
C ILE A 716 6.71 13.18 10.43
N LYS A 717 7.46 12.12 10.23
CA LYS A 717 7.85 11.54 8.94
C LYS A 717 7.29 10.12 8.86
N ALA A 718 6.81 9.76 7.68
CA ALA A 718 6.47 8.39 7.32
C ALA A 718 7.15 7.99 6.01
N GLY A 719 7.43 6.70 5.85
CA GLY A 719 8.09 6.17 4.66
C GLY A 719 9.54 6.65 4.49
N GLY A 720 10.01 6.68 3.24
CA GLY A 720 11.40 6.96 2.89
C GLY A 720 11.57 7.54 1.49
N ASN A 721 12.82 7.51 1.01
CA ASN A 721 13.23 8.12 -0.26
C ASN A 721 13.59 7.10 -1.34
N VAL A 722 13.23 5.84 -1.11
CA VAL A 722 13.56 4.69 -1.97
C VAL A 722 12.27 3.99 -2.40
N VAL A 723 12.28 3.44 -3.61
CA VAL A 723 11.07 2.85 -4.25
C VAL A 723 10.51 1.69 -3.45
N LYS A 724 11.39 0.92 -2.80
CA LYS A 724 11.06 -0.23 -1.99
C LYS A 724 11.37 0.07 -0.53
N ASN A 725 10.38 -0.04 0.35
CA ASN A 725 10.54 0.21 1.78
C ASN A 725 9.42 -0.45 2.55
N VAL A 726 9.76 -1.32 3.50
CA VAL A 726 8.81 -1.93 4.45
C VAL A 726 9.17 -1.63 5.90
N ALA A 727 9.94 -0.55 6.13
CA ALA A 727 10.34 -0.16 7.47
C ALA A 727 9.22 0.60 8.21
N GLY A 728 8.80 0.07 9.35
CA GLY A 728 7.71 0.65 10.15
C GLY A 728 6.34 0.44 9.48
N TYR A 729 5.31 1.13 9.98
CA TYR A 729 3.98 1.07 9.38
C TYR A 729 3.84 2.07 8.24
N ASP A 730 3.11 1.69 7.18
CA ASP A 730 2.90 2.52 6.00
C ASP A 730 1.83 3.61 6.24
N LEU A 731 2.20 4.62 7.04
CA LEU A 731 1.33 5.76 7.31
C LEU A 731 1.09 6.60 6.04
N CYS A 732 1.90 6.45 4.98
CA CYS A 732 1.63 7.14 3.71
C CYS A 732 0.28 6.71 3.13
N LYS A 733 -0.09 5.43 3.25
CA LYS A 733 -1.44 4.96 2.87
C LYS A 733 -2.50 5.56 3.78
N LEU A 734 -2.28 5.56 5.09
CA LEU A 734 -3.24 6.10 6.06
C LEU A 734 -3.54 7.59 5.81
N TYR A 735 -2.54 8.38 5.44
CA TYR A 735 -2.72 9.81 5.08
C TYR A 735 -3.40 10.01 3.72
N THR A 736 -3.29 9.04 2.80
CA THR A 736 -3.92 9.13 1.49
C THR A 736 -5.43 8.89 1.62
N GLY A 737 -6.26 9.84 1.19
CA GLY A 737 -7.71 9.78 1.42
C GLY A 737 -8.17 10.20 2.83
N SER A 738 -7.25 10.64 3.70
CA SER A 738 -7.58 11.06 5.08
C SER A 738 -8.33 12.39 5.19
N LEU A 739 -8.45 13.13 4.08
CA LEU A 739 -9.02 14.48 4.00
C LEU A 739 -8.37 15.49 4.97
N GLY A 740 -7.12 15.24 5.36
CA GLY A 740 -6.36 16.08 6.30
C GLY A 740 -6.77 15.90 7.77
N THR A 741 -7.66 14.97 8.10
CA THR A 741 -8.14 14.76 9.48
C THR A 741 -7.06 14.25 10.44
N LEU A 742 -5.96 13.70 9.92
CA LEU A 742 -4.80 13.22 10.69
C LEU A 742 -3.71 14.29 10.89
N GLY A 743 -3.82 15.45 10.24
CA GLY A 743 -2.83 16.53 10.29
C GLY A 743 -2.60 17.19 8.94
N LEU A 744 -1.78 18.25 8.94
CA LEU A 744 -1.38 18.94 7.72
C LEU A 744 -0.18 18.23 7.09
N ILE A 745 -0.35 17.70 5.87
CA ILE A 745 0.77 17.24 5.05
C ILE A 745 1.58 18.46 4.60
N THR A 746 2.90 18.45 4.82
CA THR A 746 3.79 19.56 4.46
C THR A 746 4.73 19.21 3.32
N GLU A 747 5.13 17.94 3.19
CA GLU A 747 6.06 17.45 2.19
C GLU A 747 5.65 16.04 1.74
N LEU A 748 5.82 15.74 0.46
CA LEU A 748 5.53 14.45 -0.15
C LEU A 748 6.69 13.99 -1.02
N THR A 749 7.02 12.71 -0.92
CA THR A 749 8.00 12.02 -1.75
C THR A 749 7.30 10.98 -2.61
N PHE A 750 7.55 11.04 -3.91
CA PHE A 750 6.92 10.19 -4.91
C PHE A 750 7.93 9.29 -5.60
N LYS A 751 7.53 8.04 -5.88
CA LYS A 751 8.13 7.29 -6.98
C LYS A 751 7.49 7.70 -8.31
N LEU A 752 8.31 7.85 -9.33
CA LEU A 752 7.96 8.37 -10.65
C LEU A 752 7.95 7.26 -11.70
N ARG A 753 7.46 7.60 -12.89
CA ARG A 753 7.59 6.77 -14.09
C ARG A 753 8.31 7.56 -15.20
N PRO A 754 9.00 6.88 -16.11
CA PRO A 754 9.35 7.48 -17.40
C PRO A 754 8.10 7.98 -18.12
N LEU A 755 8.22 9.14 -18.77
CA LEU A 755 7.17 9.68 -19.64
C LEU A 755 6.96 8.71 -20.82
N PRO A 756 5.72 8.34 -21.17
CA PRO A 756 5.47 7.49 -22.33
C PRO A 756 5.99 8.14 -23.61
N GLU A 757 6.57 7.35 -24.52
CA GLU A 757 7.04 7.85 -25.82
C GLU A 757 5.87 8.26 -26.72
N GLU A 758 4.73 7.59 -26.59
CA GLU A 758 3.51 7.87 -27.33
C GLU A 758 2.29 7.71 -26.42
N THR A 759 1.30 8.56 -26.63
CA THR A 759 -0.07 8.39 -26.14
C THR A 759 -1.04 8.48 -27.31
N ARG A 760 -2.08 7.64 -27.33
CA ARG A 760 -3.19 7.75 -28.29
C ARG A 760 -4.50 7.43 -27.62
N THR A 761 -5.53 8.17 -28.02
CA THR A 761 -6.90 7.92 -27.57
C THR A 761 -7.79 7.52 -28.73
N VAL A 762 -8.52 6.42 -28.55
CA VAL A 762 -9.61 6.00 -29.44
C VAL A 762 -10.92 6.45 -28.82
N VAL A 763 -11.76 7.12 -29.61
CA VAL A 763 -13.12 7.52 -29.20
C VAL A 763 -14.11 6.76 -30.05
N ALA A 764 -15.10 6.13 -29.40
CA ALA A 764 -16.21 5.46 -30.07
C ALA A 764 -17.56 6.01 -29.60
N CYS A 765 -18.35 6.56 -30.51
CA CYS A 765 -19.71 7.05 -30.25
C CYS A 765 -20.75 6.02 -30.67
N GLY A 766 -21.79 5.83 -29.86
CA GLY A 766 -22.89 4.91 -30.15
C GLY A 766 -23.80 4.63 -28.95
N PRO A 767 -24.70 3.64 -29.05
CA PRO A 767 -25.57 3.25 -27.93
C PRO A 767 -24.77 2.80 -26.72
N VAL A 768 -25.08 3.34 -25.53
CA VAL A 768 -24.32 3.13 -24.28
C VAL A 768 -24.13 1.64 -23.96
N GLY A 769 -25.18 0.82 -24.06
CA GLY A 769 -25.07 -0.63 -23.83
C GLY A 769 -24.04 -1.32 -24.74
N SER A 770 -23.94 -0.89 -26.00
CA SER A 770 -22.96 -1.43 -26.95
C SER A 770 -21.53 -0.94 -26.65
N LEU A 771 -21.40 0.30 -26.17
CA LEU A 771 -20.13 0.87 -25.72
C LEU A 771 -19.59 0.14 -24.48
N ILE A 772 -20.44 -0.20 -23.51
CA ILE A 772 -20.05 -0.96 -22.31
C ILE A 772 -19.45 -2.32 -22.68
N VAL A 773 -20.11 -3.06 -23.58
CA VAL A 773 -19.63 -4.37 -24.05
C VAL A 773 -18.26 -4.24 -24.72
N ALA A 774 -18.09 -3.20 -25.57
CA ALA A 774 -16.80 -2.96 -26.22
C ALA A 774 -15.71 -2.53 -25.23
N GLY A 775 -16.02 -1.65 -24.29
CA GLY A 775 -15.11 -1.22 -23.23
C GLY A 775 -14.61 -2.41 -22.39
N ARG A 776 -15.52 -3.32 -22.00
CA ARG A 776 -15.17 -4.57 -21.30
C ARG A 776 -14.24 -5.46 -22.11
N ARG A 777 -14.54 -5.68 -23.40
CA ARG A 777 -13.66 -6.46 -24.30
C ARG A 777 -12.28 -5.81 -24.44
N ILE A 778 -12.21 -4.48 -24.49
CA ILE A 778 -10.94 -3.78 -24.62
C ILE A 778 -10.11 -3.88 -23.33
N ALA A 779 -10.73 -3.64 -22.18
CA ALA A 779 -10.05 -3.71 -20.88
C ALA A 779 -9.53 -5.11 -20.53
N THR A 780 -10.12 -6.15 -21.14
CA THR A 780 -9.73 -7.56 -20.94
C THR A 780 -8.71 -8.06 -21.97
N GLN A 781 -8.77 -7.60 -23.23
CA GLN A 781 -7.91 -8.09 -24.32
C GLN A 781 -6.66 -7.23 -24.59
N PHE A 782 -6.67 -5.96 -24.18
CA PHE A 782 -5.57 -5.03 -24.40
C PHE A 782 -5.06 -4.43 -23.08
N PHE A 783 -4.10 -3.52 -23.17
CA PHE A 783 -3.47 -2.86 -22.04
C PHE A 783 -3.71 -1.34 -22.08
N PRO A 784 -4.99 -0.89 -22.05
CA PRO A 784 -5.29 0.54 -21.97
C PRO A 784 -4.87 1.11 -20.61
N VAL A 785 -4.47 2.38 -20.60
CA VAL A 785 -4.20 3.11 -19.36
C VAL A 785 -5.44 3.79 -18.79
N ALA A 786 -6.44 4.07 -19.63
CA ALA A 786 -7.74 4.61 -19.22
C ALA A 786 -8.86 4.08 -20.13
N VAL A 787 -10.04 3.83 -19.56
CA VAL A 787 -11.27 3.47 -20.27
C VAL A 787 -12.45 4.17 -19.59
N GLU A 788 -13.07 5.12 -20.28
CA GLU A 788 -14.13 5.99 -19.72
C GLU A 788 -15.37 5.99 -20.63
N ILE A 789 -16.55 6.06 -20.03
CA ILE A 789 -17.80 6.31 -20.76
C ILE A 789 -18.36 7.65 -20.31
N VAL A 790 -18.64 8.53 -21.28
CA VAL A 790 -19.22 9.85 -21.03
C VAL A 790 -20.60 9.95 -21.68
N SER A 791 -21.47 10.73 -21.04
CA SER A 791 -22.82 11.03 -21.53
C SER A 791 -22.77 11.90 -22.80
N GLU A 792 -23.88 11.96 -23.54
CA GLU A 792 -24.05 12.83 -24.71
C GLU A 792 -23.63 14.28 -24.42
N ARG A 793 -24.08 14.82 -23.28
CA ARG A 793 -23.82 16.20 -22.89
C ARG A 793 -22.33 16.46 -22.68
N LEU A 794 -21.68 15.61 -21.89
CA LEU A 794 -20.26 15.77 -21.61
C LEU A 794 -19.42 15.53 -22.88
N ALA A 795 -19.83 14.59 -23.74
CA ALA A 795 -19.22 14.39 -25.05
C ALA A 795 -19.27 15.67 -25.90
N SER A 796 -20.41 16.37 -25.92
CA SER A 796 -20.57 17.66 -26.62
C SER A 796 -19.67 18.76 -26.06
N GLU A 797 -19.56 18.88 -24.73
CA GLU A 797 -18.63 19.81 -24.07
C GLU A 797 -17.16 19.50 -24.41
N MET A 798 -16.83 18.21 -24.55
CA MET A 798 -15.53 17.72 -25.00
C MET A 798 -15.33 17.81 -26.52
N LYS A 799 -16.28 18.39 -27.27
CA LYS A 799 -16.28 18.52 -28.73
C LYS A 799 -16.21 17.18 -29.48
N ILE A 800 -16.79 16.13 -28.89
CA ILE A 800 -16.96 14.81 -29.50
C ILE A 800 -18.31 14.76 -30.23
N ASP A 801 -18.31 14.33 -31.50
CA ASP A 801 -19.52 14.22 -32.32
C ASP A 801 -20.37 12.96 -31.99
N ALA A 802 -21.04 12.99 -30.85
CA ALA A 802 -22.05 12.02 -30.44
C ALA A 802 -23.44 12.47 -30.92
N LYS A 803 -24.25 11.54 -31.48
CA LYS A 803 -25.64 11.85 -31.85
C LYS A 803 -26.52 11.88 -30.60
N ARG A 804 -27.71 12.46 -30.75
CA ARG A 804 -28.74 12.43 -29.71
C ARG A 804 -28.98 11.01 -29.19
N SER A 805 -28.98 10.85 -27.87
CA SER A 805 -29.12 9.59 -27.15
C SER A 805 -27.97 8.58 -27.32
N GLU A 806 -26.81 9.02 -27.80
CA GLU A 806 -25.56 8.24 -27.80
C GLU A 806 -24.63 8.69 -26.67
N GLY A 807 -23.78 7.77 -26.20
CA GLY A 807 -22.63 8.10 -25.35
C GLY A 807 -21.33 8.10 -26.16
N ALA A 808 -20.21 8.37 -25.49
CA ALA A 808 -18.88 8.17 -26.05
C ALA A 808 -18.01 7.33 -25.11
N LEU A 809 -17.31 6.34 -25.68
CA LEU A 809 -16.29 5.52 -25.02
C LEU A 809 -14.91 6.07 -25.39
N LEU A 810 -14.12 6.43 -24.39
CA LEU A 810 -12.75 6.91 -24.54
C LEU A 810 -11.78 5.83 -24.05
N ILE A 811 -10.81 5.47 -24.88
CA ILE A 811 -9.78 4.47 -24.54
C ILE A 811 -8.41 5.08 -24.80
N ARG A 812 -7.59 5.23 -23.75
CA ARG A 812 -6.22 5.72 -23.89
C ARG A 812 -5.21 4.58 -23.82
N PHE A 813 -4.25 4.60 -24.73
CA PHE A 813 -3.05 3.78 -24.68
C PHE A 813 -1.82 4.69 -24.47
N ALA A 814 -0.87 4.22 -23.66
CA ALA A 814 0.39 4.92 -23.42
C ALA A 814 1.54 3.90 -23.29
N GLY A 815 2.69 4.20 -23.90
CA GLY A 815 3.86 3.32 -23.88
C GLY A 815 4.83 3.64 -25.01
N SER A 816 5.53 2.61 -25.52
CA SER A 816 6.38 2.73 -26.70
C SER A 816 5.56 3.03 -27.95
N SER A 817 6.11 3.79 -28.90
CA SER A 817 5.37 4.23 -30.09
C SER A 817 4.80 3.06 -30.89
N ARG A 818 5.60 2.01 -31.14
CA ARG A 818 5.14 0.81 -31.86
C ARG A 818 4.04 0.05 -31.11
N GLY A 819 4.17 -0.09 -29.79
CA GLY A 819 3.19 -0.74 -28.95
C GLY A 819 1.85 -0.01 -28.94
N VAL A 820 1.87 1.31 -28.79
CA VAL A 820 0.66 2.16 -28.79
C VAL A 820 -0.03 2.16 -30.15
N ILE A 821 0.72 2.29 -31.24
CA ILE A 821 0.19 2.24 -32.61
C ILE A 821 -0.50 0.89 -32.88
N SER A 822 0.17 -0.22 -32.51
CA SER A 822 -0.36 -1.57 -32.70
C SER A 822 -1.66 -1.79 -31.93
N GLN A 823 -1.67 -1.46 -30.63
CA GLN A 823 -2.87 -1.60 -29.79
C GLN A 823 -4.01 -0.72 -30.28
N THR A 824 -3.72 0.52 -30.68
CA THR A 824 -4.73 1.45 -31.22
C THR A 824 -5.39 0.89 -32.49
N ALA A 825 -4.58 0.34 -33.42
CA ALA A 825 -5.10 -0.26 -34.64
C ALA A 825 -5.97 -1.50 -34.37
N GLN A 826 -5.57 -2.34 -33.41
CA GLN A 826 -6.34 -3.54 -33.03
C GLN A 826 -7.63 -3.17 -32.29
N ALA A 827 -7.60 -2.19 -31.39
CA ALA A 827 -8.78 -1.68 -30.71
C ALA A 827 -9.80 -1.07 -31.70
N LEU A 828 -9.34 -0.27 -32.68
CA LEU A 828 -10.19 0.25 -33.75
C LEU A 828 -10.84 -0.86 -34.57
N LYS A 829 -10.09 -1.92 -34.89
CA LYS A 829 -10.63 -3.08 -35.61
C LYS A 829 -11.76 -3.74 -34.81
N LEU A 830 -11.55 -3.97 -33.51
CA LEU A 830 -12.55 -4.55 -32.62
C LEU A 830 -13.80 -3.67 -32.51
N LEU A 831 -13.63 -2.36 -32.35
CA LEU A 831 -14.75 -1.42 -32.21
C LEU A 831 -15.61 -1.36 -33.48
N ARG A 832 -14.99 -1.44 -34.65
CA ARG A 832 -15.65 -1.41 -35.97
C ARG A 832 -16.34 -2.73 -36.35
N GLU A 833 -16.22 -3.78 -35.54
CA GLU A 833 -17.03 -5.01 -35.71
C GLU A 833 -18.53 -4.72 -35.53
N ASP A 834 -18.88 -3.66 -34.79
CA ASP A 834 -20.25 -3.17 -34.66
C ASP A 834 -20.45 -1.89 -35.48
N SER A 835 -21.27 -1.98 -36.52
CA SER A 835 -21.59 -0.87 -37.42
C SER A 835 -22.34 0.28 -36.75
N ASN A 836 -22.86 0.10 -35.54
CA ASN A 836 -23.52 1.16 -34.78
C ASN A 836 -22.51 2.12 -34.11
N LYS A 837 -21.21 1.82 -34.16
CA LYS A 837 -20.16 2.64 -33.55
C LYS A 837 -19.44 3.49 -34.59
N ARG A 838 -19.28 4.78 -34.30
CA ARG A 838 -18.40 5.68 -35.07
C ARG A 838 -17.11 5.89 -34.28
N CYS A 839 -15.97 5.60 -34.91
CA CYS A 839 -14.68 5.58 -34.21
C CYS A 839 -13.70 6.59 -34.82
N GLU A 840 -13.08 7.38 -33.95
CA GLU A 840 -12.03 8.34 -34.26
C GLU A 840 -10.78 8.07 -33.39
N THR A 841 -9.63 8.62 -33.79
CA THR A 841 -8.38 8.50 -33.04
C THR A 841 -7.69 9.84 -32.92
N PHE A 842 -7.22 10.13 -31.72
CA PHE A 842 -6.52 11.36 -31.35
C PHE A 842 -5.09 11.00 -30.94
N ALA A 843 -4.11 11.56 -31.66
CA ALA A 843 -2.69 11.46 -31.30
C ALA A 843 -2.30 12.54 -30.27
N GLU A 844 -2.86 13.74 -30.40
CA GLU A 844 -2.77 14.81 -29.39
C GLU A 844 -4.02 14.75 -28.51
N ASP A 845 -3.94 14.04 -27.39
CA ASP A 845 -5.10 13.74 -26.53
C ASP A 845 -5.14 14.57 -25.22
N GLU A 846 -4.15 15.44 -24.97
CA GLU A 846 -4.07 16.23 -23.74
C GLU A 846 -5.29 17.13 -23.52
N THR A 847 -5.77 17.80 -24.58
CA THR A 847 -6.95 18.68 -24.47
C THR A 847 -8.22 17.89 -24.15
N LEU A 848 -8.34 16.68 -24.70
CA LEU A 848 -9.48 15.79 -24.47
C LEU A 848 -9.52 15.37 -22.99
N TRP A 849 -8.42 14.83 -22.47
CA TRP A 849 -8.33 14.39 -21.07
C TRP A 849 -8.34 15.55 -20.08
N GLY A 850 -7.76 16.69 -20.43
CA GLY A 850 -7.82 17.92 -19.64
C GLY A 850 -9.25 18.44 -19.48
N THR A 851 -10.07 18.39 -20.54
CA THR A 851 -11.48 18.79 -20.48
C THR A 851 -12.29 17.84 -19.58
N LEU A 852 -12.04 16.52 -19.66
CA LEU A 852 -12.66 15.52 -18.79
C LEU A 852 -12.24 15.65 -17.31
N SER A 853 -10.99 16.05 -17.05
CA SER A 853 -10.50 16.29 -15.70
C SER A 853 -11.13 17.55 -15.11
N ALA A 854 -11.22 18.64 -15.90
CA ALA A 854 -11.79 19.92 -15.47
C ALA A 854 -13.32 19.99 -15.47
N ALA A 855 -14.01 18.94 -15.92
CA ALA A 855 -15.48 18.87 -15.94
C ALA A 855 -16.03 19.04 -14.50
N PRO A 856 -16.95 20.00 -14.26
CA PRO A 856 -17.40 20.31 -12.92
C PRO A 856 -18.26 19.18 -12.34
N SER A 857 -18.12 18.95 -11.03
CA SER A 857 -18.94 18.01 -10.26
C SER A 857 -20.36 18.52 -10.01
N GLN A 858 -20.59 19.83 -10.14
CA GLN A 858 -21.89 20.47 -9.95
C GLN A 858 -22.16 21.47 -11.08
N PHE A 859 -23.28 21.30 -11.77
CA PHE A 859 -23.82 22.30 -12.70
C PHE A 859 -24.97 23.04 -12.03
N SER A 860 -25.17 24.33 -12.34
CA SER A 860 -26.16 25.18 -11.67
C SER A 860 -27.61 24.70 -11.80
N GLU A 861 -27.92 23.85 -12.79
CA GLU A 861 -29.27 23.36 -13.08
C GLU A 861 -29.34 21.82 -13.17
N HIS A 862 -28.23 21.10 -12.94
CA HIS A 862 -28.16 19.64 -13.14
C HIS A 862 -27.22 18.95 -12.15
N ILE A 863 -27.55 17.70 -11.85
CA ILE A 863 -26.68 16.81 -11.07
C ILE A 863 -25.72 16.11 -12.02
N SER A 864 -24.42 16.13 -11.71
CA SER A 864 -23.38 15.37 -12.42
C SER A 864 -22.87 14.27 -11.51
N TRP A 865 -22.71 13.06 -12.04
CA TRP A 865 -22.19 11.91 -11.30
C TRP A 865 -20.91 11.44 -11.97
N ARG A 866 -19.84 11.31 -11.19
CA ARG A 866 -18.61 10.62 -11.58
C ARG A 866 -18.48 9.39 -10.72
N VAL A 867 -18.66 8.22 -11.31
CA VAL A 867 -18.75 6.95 -10.56
C VAL A 867 -17.67 6.01 -11.03
N LYS A 868 -16.94 5.44 -10.07
CA LYS A 868 -15.98 4.37 -10.28
C LYS A 868 -16.68 3.05 -9.94
N LEU A 869 -16.82 2.15 -10.91
CA LEU A 869 -17.50 0.87 -10.75
C LEU A 869 -16.66 -0.25 -11.31
N ARG A 870 -16.95 -1.49 -10.88
CA ARG A 870 -16.42 -2.67 -11.55
C ARG A 870 -17.03 -2.74 -12.96
N PRO A 871 -16.27 -3.14 -13.99
CA PRO A 871 -16.80 -3.29 -15.35
C PRO A 871 -18.08 -4.13 -15.45
N THR A 872 -18.26 -5.13 -14.59
CA THR A 872 -19.47 -5.96 -14.54
C THR A 872 -20.71 -5.24 -14.01
N ASP A 873 -20.53 -4.23 -13.18
CA ASP A 873 -21.62 -3.58 -12.42
C ASP A 873 -22.19 -2.37 -13.18
N LEU A 874 -21.48 -1.89 -14.20
CA LEU A 874 -21.80 -0.69 -14.97
C LEU A 874 -23.18 -0.75 -15.65
N VAL A 875 -23.59 -1.91 -16.15
CA VAL A 875 -24.91 -2.06 -16.80
C VAL A 875 -26.05 -1.94 -15.78
N SER A 876 -25.92 -2.58 -14.61
CA SER A 876 -26.93 -2.51 -13.54
C SER A 876 -27.09 -1.07 -13.07
N PHE A 877 -25.96 -0.42 -12.78
CA PHE A 877 -25.94 0.97 -12.34
C PHE A 877 -26.63 1.91 -13.33
N ILE A 878 -26.30 1.82 -14.63
CA ILE A 878 -26.90 2.69 -15.64
C ILE A 878 -28.41 2.46 -15.72
N ASN A 879 -28.87 1.21 -15.74
CA ASN A 879 -30.30 0.91 -15.78
C ASN A 879 -31.04 1.47 -14.56
N GLU A 880 -30.51 1.24 -13.35
CA GLU A 880 -31.08 1.75 -12.09
C GLU A 880 -31.13 3.29 -12.09
N THR A 881 -30.07 3.97 -12.54
CA THR A 881 -30.07 5.44 -12.62
C THR A 881 -31.03 5.99 -13.68
N SER A 882 -31.18 5.32 -14.83
CA SER A 882 -32.14 5.73 -15.85
C SER A 882 -33.60 5.55 -15.41
N GLU A 883 -33.88 4.59 -14.52
CA GLU A 883 -35.21 4.45 -13.89
C GLU A 883 -35.49 5.62 -12.94
N LEU A 884 -34.50 6.07 -12.17
CA LEU A 884 -34.62 7.23 -11.27
C LEU A 884 -34.88 8.54 -12.03
N GLU A 885 -34.30 8.73 -13.21
CA GLU A 885 -34.55 9.92 -14.05
C GLU A 885 -35.96 9.98 -14.65
N GLN A 886 -36.66 8.84 -14.70
CA GLN A 886 -38.02 8.73 -15.27
C GLN A 886 -39.12 8.85 -14.20
N ASP A 887 -38.75 8.87 -12.91
CA ASP A 887 -39.70 9.07 -11.82
C ASP A 887 -39.93 10.58 -11.64
N ASP A 888 -41.00 11.11 -12.24
CA ASP A 888 -41.43 12.54 -12.22
C ASP A 888 -41.65 13.13 -10.80
N ALA A 889 -41.40 12.35 -9.74
CA ALA A 889 -41.61 12.72 -8.33
C ALA A 889 -40.34 13.11 -7.56
N SER A 890 -39.13 13.06 -8.14
CA SER A 890 -37.87 13.40 -7.46
C SER A 890 -37.37 14.83 -7.69
#